data_AF-B0WRW8-F1
#
_entry.id   AF-B0WRW8-F1
#
_cell.length_a   1.000
_cell.length_b   1.000
_cell.length_c   1.000
_cell.angle_alpha   90.00
_cell.angle_beta   90.00
_cell.angle_gamma   90.00
#
_symmetry.space_group_name_H-M   'P 1'
#
loop_
_entity.id
_entity.type
_entity.pdbx_description
1 polymer ?
#
loop_
_entity_poly.entity_id
_entity_poly.type
_entity_poly.pdbx_seq_one_letter_code
_entity_poly.pdbx_strand_id
1 'polypeptide(L)'
;MGNSMEVVATETAPEVEEEAKAKVVAVARRVNSSSNSPNMVKVNSRDKEKGSTSKQKQQQQQQPQAQPPSEPAGGSQQYGDFLQKMQQQQQQVAQPAPAPAQAQAEPPKQAQGQQQKGGGGGGKYKQKQQQKQQEQQELEKQLAAQRPQQPPAAASAAQSRSTASPEGSLSPTHGAIQRVEEDLSGMKIDKGSGKSALRQVLIRPGAHGRRGKVTKLEVNYIPLMLEKMVSTAYHYDVDIQPMASRKWQRAAFKRFEVEALAGQPIAFDGNKNAYTAKKLKLDHYKKEVVAREDNRDRKFTITMKEAAVFRKSIYVVPTKPEDIGANHELWYGLFQSALLGSKPFLNIDVSHKAFPRGGPVLDVVASLNRNSLPTTLAGWLAQQVHDYLKGMEVVYTGPNGVGKTFKYNSLKGPASTQKFKLEDGSESTVAAYFQKQGVRLRFPDLPVMHVGSTIRNIMVPMELCAIPPGQALIKKHPDQCTQMIIRRSATDTVTRKGKIMDIFNQIDYNNCKTIKDFGFGVGNSFEVVDGRIIGPPSVVYRNNVTITPSRGQWRADNASFIQINPQPLRWRILNLDDRTRPAGIQQFGQNIFQVSRKHGIQLEPFSMQQTYYEPRDLRYAIREVDSIFEDLKKQRMDFVIVVISGMGDQYSKVKQRAELVTGLLTQCIKGDTVFKKAGDMSTINNIWLKINAKTNGTNHVLKPESKPPLIRKRVMYVGADVTHPSPEQTNIPSVVGVAASYDLEGFRYNCCYRLQNPKDEMIRDLENIIKKQLLQFKTCNGALPDLIMYYRDGVSEGQFSEILTIELNAIQSAVASTSPGVKVAVTFIVVQKRHHARFFPTRGTIEVEGRNQNLPPGTVVDKHITAPNQYQFFLISHQAVQGVAKPTKYCVLYDDVNSDPDELQSVTYALCHMFARCNRAVSYPAPTYYAHLAAFRGRVYIKDRRLNMNDLAGEYRKMQIKPEIIDGHPMFFV
;
A
#
# COMPACT_ATOMS: atom_id res chain seq x y z
N MET A 1 13.04 -21.54 -49.72
CA MET A 1 12.99 -20.65 -50.90
C MET A 1 11.79 -19.74 -50.63
N GLY A 2 11.92 -18.46 -50.29
CA GLY A 2 12.76 -17.39 -50.87
C GLY A 2 11.92 -16.68 -51.94
N ASN A 3 11.80 -15.35 -52.06
CA ASN A 3 12.41 -14.16 -51.43
C ASN A 3 11.32 -13.04 -51.39
N SER A 4 11.17 -12.17 -50.38
CA SER A 4 11.86 -10.89 -50.07
C SER A 4 11.81 -9.77 -51.14
N MET A 5 11.87 -8.50 -50.67
CA MET A 5 11.65 -7.18 -51.33
C MET A 5 10.18 -6.70 -51.36
N GLU A 6 9.74 -5.51 -50.87
CA GLU A 6 10.33 -4.20 -50.46
C GLU A 6 10.23 -3.07 -51.54
N VAL A 7 10.54 -1.82 -51.15
CA VAL A 7 10.24 -0.51 -51.81
C VAL A 7 8.80 0.00 -51.53
N VAL A 8 8.45 1.16 -50.92
CA VAL A 8 9.06 2.45 -50.46
C VAL A 8 8.64 3.69 -51.32
N ALA A 9 8.46 4.84 -50.65
CA ALA A 9 8.21 6.21 -51.17
C ALA A 9 6.77 6.54 -51.67
N THR A 10 6.25 7.79 -51.67
CA THR A 10 6.55 9.05 -50.93
C THR A 10 5.32 9.99 -50.87
N GLU A 11 5.41 10.98 -49.96
CA GLU A 11 4.59 12.18 -49.67
C GLU A 11 3.95 12.97 -50.83
N THR A 12 2.79 13.64 -50.58
CA THR A 12 2.58 15.12 -50.63
C THR A 12 1.10 15.54 -50.41
N ALA A 13 0.84 16.83 -50.13
CA ALA A 13 -0.48 17.49 -50.01
C ALA A 13 -0.41 18.94 -50.59
N PRO A 14 -1.53 19.65 -50.87
CA PRO A 14 -2.06 20.67 -49.93
C PRO A 14 -3.62 20.90 -49.96
N GLU A 15 -4.11 22.13 -49.69
CA GLU A 15 -5.44 22.49 -49.09
C GLU A 15 -6.40 23.36 -49.98
N VAL A 16 -7.37 24.10 -49.36
CA VAL A 16 -8.47 25.02 -49.88
C VAL A 16 -9.84 24.31 -50.15
N GLU A 17 -11.06 24.61 -49.63
CA GLU A 17 -11.87 25.79 -49.12
C GLU A 17 -12.83 26.43 -50.20
N GLU A 18 -14.03 27.02 -49.95
CA GLU A 18 -14.73 27.55 -48.75
C GLU A 18 -16.29 27.25 -48.67
N GLU A 19 -17.24 28.23 -48.72
CA GLU A 19 -18.71 28.10 -48.42
C GLU A 19 -19.70 28.18 -49.62
N ALA A 20 -21.01 27.84 -49.43
CA ALA A 20 -22.17 28.78 -49.65
C ALA A 20 -23.64 28.23 -49.46
N LYS A 21 -24.22 28.45 -48.27
CA LYS A 21 -25.60 28.96 -47.92
C LYS A 21 -26.92 28.71 -48.75
N ALA A 22 -27.90 28.09 -48.04
CA ALA A 22 -29.32 28.54 -47.81
C ALA A 22 -30.42 28.36 -48.92
N LYS A 23 -31.75 28.48 -48.71
CA LYS A 23 -32.61 28.99 -47.57
C LYS A 23 -34.10 28.52 -47.69
N VAL A 24 -34.98 29.00 -46.77
CA VAL A 24 -36.48 29.10 -46.90
C VAL A 24 -37.28 27.77 -46.70
N VAL A 25 -38.57 27.67 -46.31
CA VAL A 25 -39.56 28.39 -45.41
C VAL A 25 -40.93 27.63 -45.52
N ALA A 26 -41.99 27.72 -44.70
CA ALA A 26 -42.28 27.86 -43.25
C ALA A 26 -43.84 27.74 -43.05
N VAL A 27 -44.44 28.41 -42.04
CA VAL A 27 -45.91 28.72 -41.86
C VAL A 27 -46.80 27.56 -41.34
N ALA A 28 -47.75 27.71 -40.39
CA ALA A 28 -48.08 28.66 -39.29
C ALA A 28 -49.26 28.00 -38.47
N ARG A 29 -50.07 28.55 -37.53
CA ARG A 29 -50.28 29.79 -36.69
C ARG A 29 -51.34 29.36 -35.61
N ARG A 30 -51.81 30.09 -34.58
CA ARG A 30 -51.69 31.46 -34.00
C ARG A 30 -51.69 31.27 -32.44
N VAL A 31 -52.36 31.90 -31.46
CA VAL A 31 -53.21 33.10 -31.19
C VAL A 31 -53.11 33.43 -29.67
N ASN A 32 -53.05 34.67 -29.18
CA ASN A 32 -52.35 35.86 -29.68
C ASN A 32 -51.36 36.40 -28.63
N SER A 33 -51.70 36.44 -27.34
CA SER A 33 -52.11 37.67 -26.65
C SER A 33 -51.91 37.57 -25.13
N SER A 34 -51.45 38.59 -24.40
CA SER A 34 -50.75 39.85 -24.74
C SER A 34 -49.65 40.05 -23.66
N SER A 35 -49.16 41.18 -23.13
CA SER A 35 -49.28 42.66 -23.23
C SER A 35 -48.05 43.24 -22.48
N ASN A 36 -47.59 44.50 -22.56
CA ASN A 36 -47.80 45.63 -23.47
C ASN A 36 -46.51 46.51 -23.47
N SER A 37 -46.50 47.68 -24.10
CA SER A 37 -45.39 48.67 -24.14
C SER A 37 -45.99 50.08 -24.42
N PRO A 38 -45.27 51.19 -24.77
CA PRO A 38 -43.82 51.51 -24.82
C PRO A 38 -43.42 52.95 -24.33
N ASN A 39 -42.18 53.41 -24.62
CA ASN A 39 -41.74 54.83 -24.84
C ASN A 39 -41.62 55.81 -23.61
N MET A 40 -40.84 56.93 -23.59
CA MET A 40 -39.87 57.58 -24.51
C MET A 40 -38.94 58.68 -23.84
N VAL A 41 -37.84 59.08 -24.54
CA VAL A 41 -37.20 60.44 -24.62
C VAL A 41 -36.14 61.01 -23.61
N LYS A 42 -34.91 61.22 -24.14
CA LYS A 42 -33.86 62.30 -24.07
C LYS A 42 -33.68 63.28 -22.87
N VAL A 43 -32.41 63.64 -22.54
CA VAL A 43 -31.69 64.95 -22.79
C VAL A 43 -30.36 65.12 -21.97
N ASN A 44 -29.33 65.73 -22.59
CA ASN A 44 -28.02 66.38 -22.21
C ASN A 44 -27.65 66.69 -20.70
N SER A 45 -26.42 67.11 -20.28
CA SER A 45 -25.23 67.72 -20.96
C SER A 45 -23.91 67.74 -20.13
N ARG A 46 -22.75 67.96 -20.79
CA ARG A 46 -21.45 68.56 -20.30
C ARG A 46 -20.57 67.72 -19.33
N ASP A 47 -19.23 67.87 -19.26
CA ASP A 47 -18.28 68.80 -19.93
C ASP A 47 -16.83 68.23 -20.06
N LYS A 48 -16.07 68.67 -21.09
CA LYS A 48 -14.57 68.77 -21.23
C LYS A 48 -13.64 67.54 -21.02
N GLU A 49 -12.36 67.51 -21.45
CA GLU A 49 -11.68 67.88 -22.73
C GLU A 49 -10.21 67.31 -22.73
N LYS A 50 -9.65 66.88 -23.89
CA LYS A 50 -8.19 66.61 -24.26
C LYS A 50 -7.25 65.90 -23.21
N GLY A 51 -6.43 64.88 -23.50
CA GLY A 51 -5.43 64.69 -24.59
C GLY A 51 -4.00 64.98 -24.07
N SER A 52 -2.90 64.23 -24.31
CA SER A 52 -2.64 63.05 -25.17
C SER A 52 -1.26 62.37 -24.91
N THR A 53 -1.02 61.19 -25.53
CA THR A 53 0.30 60.58 -25.90
C THR A 53 1.40 60.15 -24.88
N SER A 54 1.42 58.83 -24.61
CA SER A 54 2.46 57.87 -25.09
C SER A 54 3.76 57.53 -24.30
N LYS A 55 4.25 56.31 -24.64
CA LYS A 55 5.63 55.74 -24.62
C LYS A 55 6.16 54.99 -23.38
N GLN A 56 6.80 53.85 -23.71
CA GLN A 56 7.67 53.02 -22.88
C GLN A 56 9.11 53.57 -22.91
N LYS A 57 9.95 53.19 -21.93
CA LYS A 57 11.37 52.76 -22.07
C LYS A 57 11.81 52.15 -20.71
N GLN A 58 12.35 50.94 -20.61
CA GLN A 58 13.66 50.38 -21.05
C GLN A 58 14.82 50.63 -20.08
N GLN A 59 15.34 49.51 -19.52
CA GLN A 59 16.77 49.28 -19.17
C GLN A 59 17.35 50.14 -18.01
N GLN A 60 18.51 49.85 -17.42
CA GLN A 60 19.59 48.91 -17.79
C GLN A 60 20.23 48.21 -16.57
N GLN A 61 21.35 47.49 -16.78
CA GLN A 61 22.03 46.62 -15.80
C GLN A 61 22.85 47.41 -14.75
N GLN A 62 23.16 46.78 -13.60
CA GLN A 62 24.55 46.40 -13.24
C GLN A 62 24.67 45.53 -11.97
N GLN A 63 25.72 44.72 -11.95
CA GLN A 63 26.40 44.07 -10.79
C GLN A 63 27.77 44.79 -10.61
N PRO A 64 28.59 44.62 -9.54
CA PRO A 64 28.79 43.37 -8.77
C PRO A 64 29.24 43.51 -7.27
N GLN A 65 29.70 42.38 -6.69
CA GLN A 65 30.64 42.23 -5.53
C GLN A 65 30.18 42.68 -4.12
N ALA A 66 30.92 42.38 -3.02
CA ALA A 66 31.20 41.03 -2.46
C ALA A 66 31.79 41.06 -1.01
N GLN A 67 31.10 40.43 -0.04
CA GLN A 67 31.61 39.99 1.29
C GLN A 67 32.08 41.10 2.29
N PRO A 68 32.71 40.76 3.45
CA PRO A 68 32.11 40.49 4.78
C PRO A 68 32.55 41.57 5.83
N PRO A 69 32.50 41.42 7.20
CA PRO A 69 31.94 40.41 8.14
C PRO A 69 30.75 41.00 8.98
N SER A 70 30.28 40.58 10.17
CA SER A 70 30.82 39.80 11.31
C SER A 70 29.73 39.16 12.21
N GLU A 71 30.14 38.36 13.21
CA GLU A 71 29.31 38.01 14.39
C GLU A 71 29.29 39.20 15.41
N PRO A 72 28.39 39.27 16.42
CA PRO A 72 28.47 38.39 17.60
C PRO A 72 27.13 37.93 18.26
N ALA A 73 27.30 37.03 19.23
CA ALA A 73 26.39 36.37 20.17
C ALA A 73 25.10 37.08 20.71
N GLY A 74 24.09 36.24 20.98
CA GLY A 74 23.27 36.30 22.21
C GLY A 74 21.82 36.83 22.11
N GLY A 75 20.96 36.40 23.05
CA GLY A 75 19.64 37.03 23.31
C GLY A 75 18.41 36.15 23.03
N SER A 76 17.93 35.40 24.03
CA SER A 76 16.73 34.56 23.92
C SER A 76 15.46 35.24 24.45
N GLN A 77 14.71 35.97 23.60
CA GLN A 77 13.37 36.48 23.98
C GLN A 77 12.48 36.93 22.79
N GLN A 78 12.00 36.00 21.96
CA GLN A 78 10.87 36.28 21.03
C GLN A 78 10.17 35.00 20.53
N TYR A 79 9.17 34.51 21.27
CA TYR A 79 8.27 33.43 20.79
C TYR A 79 6.83 33.51 21.35
N GLY A 80 6.44 34.63 21.99
CA GLY A 80 5.07 34.87 22.44
C GLY A 80 4.20 35.51 21.35
N ASP A 81 4.59 36.72 20.92
CA ASP A 81 3.72 37.65 20.19
C ASP A 81 3.26 37.18 18.80
N PHE A 82 3.97 36.22 18.19
CA PHE A 82 3.58 35.64 16.91
C PHE A 82 2.34 34.72 17.02
N LEU A 83 2.15 34.06 18.16
CA LEU A 83 0.98 33.19 18.38
C LEU A 83 -0.30 34.00 18.62
N GLN A 84 -0.19 35.19 19.23
CA GLN A 84 -1.35 36.01 19.55
C GLN A 84 -1.98 36.67 18.31
N LYS A 85 -1.15 37.09 17.34
CA LYS A 85 -1.64 37.65 16.06
C LYS A 85 -2.34 36.63 15.14
N MET A 86 -2.02 35.34 15.27
CA MET A 86 -2.74 34.26 14.57
C MET A 86 -4.18 34.05 15.08
N GLN A 87 -4.52 34.54 16.27
CA GLN A 87 -5.82 34.26 16.92
C GLN A 87 -6.90 35.30 16.61
N GLN A 88 -6.55 36.47 16.07
CA GLN A 88 -7.49 37.60 15.88
C GLN A 88 -8.04 37.77 14.45
N GLN A 89 -7.70 36.92 13.48
CA GLN A 89 -8.15 37.03 12.07
C GLN A 89 -9.21 36.00 11.61
N GLN A 90 -9.97 35.38 12.53
CA GLN A 90 -11.05 34.43 12.16
C GLN A 90 -12.42 34.69 12.80
N GLN A 91 -12.66 35.86 13.41
CA GLN A 91 -13.98 36.22 13.97
C GLN A 91 -14.38 37.69 13.71
N GLN A 92 -14.94 37.96 12.53
CA GLN A 92 -15.79 39.13 12.28
C GLN A 92 -16.87 38.83 11.22
N VAL A 93 -18.04 38.35 11.65
CA VAL A 93 -19.36 38.71 11.07
C VAL A 93 -20.41 38.63 12.19
N ALA A 94 -21.19 39.70 12.37
CA ALA A 94 -22.44 39.81 13.13
C ALA A 94 -22.47 39.45 14.64
N GLN A 95 -22.59 40.51 15.47
CA GLN A 95 -23.31 40.52 16.75
C GLN A 95 -24.15 41.81 16.85
N PRO A 96 -25.33 41.78 17.50
CA PRO A 96 -25.91 42.93 18.20
C PRO A 96 -25.56 42.95 19.71
N ALA A 97 -25.82 44.08 20.38
CA ALA A 97 -25.30 44.41 21.71
C ALA A 97 -26.14 43.88 22.93
N PRO A 98 -25.60 43.90 24.17
CA PRO A 98 -26.18 43.19 25.34
C PRO A 98 -26.79 44.09 26.45
N ALA A 99 -27.50 43.46 27.39
CA ALA A 99 -28.03 44.01 28.66
C ALA A 99 -28.07 42.89 29.75
N PRO A 100 -28.10 43.18 31.07
CA PRO A 100 -27.02 42.62 31.93
C PRO A 100 -27.39 41.95 33.28
N ALA A 101 -26.36 41.36 33.89
CA ALA A 101 -26.04 41.25 35.34
C ALA A 101 -26.95 40.50 36.34
N GLN A 102 -26.36 39.51 37.04
CA GLN A 102 -26.02 39.49 38.48
C GLN A 102 -25.23 38.17 38.77
N ALA A 103 -24.11 38.13 39.51
CA ALA A 103 -23.91 38.29 40.97
C ALA A 103 -24.65 37.21 41.80
N GLN A 104 -24.07 36.48 42.77
CA GLN A 104 -22.70 36.43 43.35
C GLN A 104 -22.36 34.94 43.68
N ALA A 105 -21.43 34.46 44.53
CA ALA A 105 -20.56 34.99 45.60
C ALA A 105 -19.19 34.26 45.64
N GLU A 106 -18.55 34.11 46.81
CA GLU A 106 -17.18 33.56 47.01
C GLU A 106 -17.06 32.56 48.22
N PRO A 107 -15.88 31.93 48.50
CA PRO A 107 -15.75 30.72 49.35
C PRO A 107 -15.42 30.97 50.85
N PRO A 108 -15.09 29.92 51.64
CA PRO A 108 -13.70 29.88 52.16
C PRO A 108 -13.03 28.49 52.41
N LYS A 109 -11.72 28.45 52.07
CA LYS A 109 -10.51 27.98 52.80
C LYS A 109 -10.50 26.82 53.85
N GLN A 110 -9.56 25.89 53.61
CA GLN A 110 -8.44 25.39 54.46
C GLN A 110 -8.62 24.84 55.91
N ALA A 111 -8.20 23.57 56.12
CA ALA A 111 -7.27 23.04 57.16
C ALA A 111 -7.08 21.52 56.90
N GLN A 112 -5.91 20.87 56.85
CA GLN A 112 -4.81 20.65 57.82
C GLN A 112 -5.17 19.87 59.11
N GLY A 113 -4.51 18.71 59.29
CA GLY A 113 -4.53 17.82 60.45
C GLY A 113 -3.52 16.68 60.28
N GLN A 114 -2.94 16.13 61.36
CA GLN A 114 -1.74 15.26 61.31
C GLN A 114 -1.85 13.98 62.17
N GLN A 115 -1.16 12.90 61.72
CA GLN A 115 -0.58 11.81 62.54
C GLN A 115 -1.57 10.89 63.32
N GLN A 116 -1.22 9.70 63.85
CA GLN A 116 0.06 8.98 64.03
C GLN A 116 -0.13 7.43 64.08
N LYS A 117 0.91 6.64 63.73
CA LYS A 117 1.23 5.23 64.13
C LYS A 117 0.22 4.06 63.98
N GLY A 118 0.72 2.89 63.54
CA GLY A 118 0.23 1.57 64.04
C GLY A 118 0.28 0.33 63.11
N GLY A 119 1.12 -0.67 63.46
CA GLY A 119 0.86 -2.12 63.26
C GLY A 119 0.99 -2.76 61.86
N GLY A 120 1.86 -3.77 61.70
CA GLY A 120 1.99 -4.58 60.47
C GLY A 120 1.19 -5.90 60.47
N GLY A 121 1.16 -6.61 59.32
CA GLY A 121 0.41 -7.89 59.21
C GLY A 121 0.47 -8.66 57.87
N GLY A 122 1.51 -8.50 57.05
CA GLY A 122 1.55 -9.02 55.67
C GLY A 122 2.00 -10.49 55.51
N GLY A 123 1.24 -11.48 55.99
CA GLY A 123 1.79 -12.84 56.21
C GLY A 123 0.97 -14.10 55.85
N LYS A 124 -0.17 -14.07 55.15
CA LYS A 124 -1.00 -15.29 54.91
C LYS A 124 -1.49 -15.59 53.48
N TYR A 125 -1.18 -14.79 52.46
CA TYR A 125 -1.76 -14.95 51.12
C TYR A 125 -0.94 -15.72 50.06
N LYS A 126 0.34 -16.05 50.30
CA LYS A 126 1.16 -16.78 49.30
C LYS A 126 1.05 -18.32 49.37
N GLN A 127 0.93 -18.91 50.56
CA GLN A 127 0.89 -20.39 50.71
C GLN A 127 -0.34 -21.03 50.01
N LYS A 128 -1.52 -20.40 50.08
CA LYS A 128 -2.75 -20.93 49.45
C LYS A 128 -2.75 -20.94 47.91
N GLN A 129 -1.78 -20.31 47.25
CA GLN A 129 -1.64 -20.42 45.78
C GLN A 129 -0.65 -21.51 45.34
N GLN A 130 0.34 -21.89 46.16
CA GLN A 130 1.28 -22.96 45.80
C GLN A 130 0.67 -24.36 45.96
N GLN A 131 -0.07 -24.63 47.04
CA GLN A 131 -0.72 -25.94 47.24
C GLN A 131 -1.63 -26.32 46.05
N LYS A 132 -2.50 -25.40 45.61
CA LYS A 132 -3.41 -25.66 44.47
C LYS A 132 -2.71 -25.90 43.13
N GLN A 133 -1.46 -25.45 42.95
CA GLN A 133 -0.68 -25.76 41.75
C GLN A 133 0.06 -27.10 41.86
N GLN A 134 0.33 -27.60 43.07
CA GLN A 134 0.92 -28.93 43.27
C GLN A 134 -0.13 -30.03 43.16
N GLU A 135 -1.30 -29.88 43.82
CA GLU A 135 -2.43 -30.81 43.71
C GLU A 135 -2.82 -31.09 42.25
N GLN A 136 -2.85 -30.04 41.41
CA GLN A 136 -3.23 -30.16 40.00
C GLN A 136 -2.15 -30.88 39.15
N GLN A 137 -0.87 -30.77 39.51
CA GLN A 137 0.23 -31.46 38.82
C GLN A 137 0.41 -32.92 39.25
N GLU A 138 -0.02 -33.29 40.46
CA GLU A 138 -0.05 -34.69 40.89
C GLU A 138 -1.24 -35.44 40.26
N LEU A 139 -2.40 -34.79 40.12
CA LEU A 139 -3.57 -35.38 39.45
C LEU A 139 -3.29 -35.72 37.98
N GLU A 140 -2.62 -34.83 37.24
CA GLU A 140 -2.21 -35.09 35.85
C GLU A 140 -1.17 -36.22 35.73
N LYS A 141 -0.31 -36.41 36.75
CA LYS A 141 0.66 -37.52 36.77
C LYS A 141 0.01 -38.87 37.07
N GLN A 142 -0.98 -38.92 37.96
CA GLN A 142 -1.67 -40.17 38.29
C GLN A 142 -2.53 -40.68 37.11
N LEU A 143 -3.17 -39.78 36.37
CA LEU A 143 -3.95 -40.10 35.16
C LEU A 143 -3.11 -40.62 33.97
N ALA A 144 -1.79 -40.41 33.98
CA ALA A 144 -0.88 -40.88 32.93
C ALA A 144 -0.36 -42.33 33.16
N ALA A 145 -0.61 -42.93 34.32
CA ALA A 145 0.09 -44.14 34.77
C ALA A 145 -0.70 -45.46 34.58
N GLN A 146 -1.94 -45.45 34.07
CA GLN A 146 -2.81 -46.63 34.03
C GLN A 146 -3.41 -46.93 32.63
N ARG A 147 -2.59 -47.54 31.75
CA ARG A 147 -3.06 -48.35 30.61
C ARG A 147 -2.10 -49.51 30.32
N PRO A 148 -2.41 -50.76 30.75
CA PRO A 148 -1.63 -51.95 30.42
C PRO A 148 -1.92 -52.49 29.00
N GLN A 149 -1.17 -53.51 28.60
CA GLN A 149 -1.22 -54.15 27.28
C GLN A 149 -2.16 -55.38 27.25
N GLN A 150 -2.47 -55.88 26.05
CA GLN A 150 -3.25 -57.11 25.75
C GLN A 150 -2.39 -58.40 25.98
N PRO A 151 -2.87 -59.67 25.80
CA PRO A 151 -4.14 -60.23 25.24
C PRO A 151 -4.74 -61.35 26.17
N PRO A 152 -5.39 -62.48 25.76
CA PRO A 152 -6.04 -62.92 24.50
C PRO A 152 -7.43 -63.62 24.59
N ALA A 153 -8.10 -63.78 23.42
CA ALA A 153 -8.97 -64.91 22.98
C ALA A 153 -10.36 -65.25 23.61
N ALA A 154 -11.10 -66.11 22.87
CA ALA A 154 -12.25 -66.98 23.23
C ALA A 154 -13.74 -66.49 23.13
N ALA A 155 -14.34 -66.74 21.94
CA ALA A 155 -15.58 -67.51 21.66
C ALA A 155 -16.98 -67.26 22.32
N SER A 156 -18.02 -67.24 21.44
CA SER A 156 -19.46 -67.59 21.68
C SER A 156 -20.29 -66.68 22.62
N ALA A 157 -21.63 -66.64 22.65
CA ALA A 157 -22.78 -66.84 21.72
C ALA A 157 -24.04 -66.27 22.48
N ALA A 158 -25.27 -66.12 21.98
CA ALA A 158 -25.96 -66.50 20.75
C ALA A 158 -26.99 -65.37 20.37
N GLN A 159 -27.38 -65.22 19.09
CA GLN A 159 -28.73 -65.48 18.53
C GLN A 159 -29.92 -64.75 19.22
N SER A 160 -30.94 -64.24 18.51
CA SER A 160 -31.58 -64.60 17.22
C SER A 160 -32.35 -63.36 16.67
N ARG A 161 -32.88 -63.20 15.45
CA ARG A 161 -32.96 -63.85 14.09
C ARG A 161 -33.76 -62.83 13.21
N SER A 162 -34.12 -62.94 11.92
CA SER A 162 -33.74 -63.61 10.64
C SER A 162 -34.75 -63.07 9.60
N THR A 163 -34.56 -62.88 8.29
CA THR A 163 -33.50 -63.15 7.27
C THR A 163 -33.82 -62.20 6.05
N ALA A 164 -33.26 -62.21 4.84
CA ALA A 164 -32.42 -63.16 4.10
C ALA A 164 -31.40 -62.45 3.16
N SER A 165 -30.42 -63.20 2.68
CA SER A 165 -29.34 -62.81 1.74
C SER A 165 -29.64 -63.42 0.32
N PRO A 166 -28.70 -63.72 -0.62
CA PRO A 166 -27.22 -63.61 -0.68
C PRO A 166 -26.66 -62.89 -1.94
N GLU A 167 -25.34 -62.62 -2.13
CA GLU A 167 -24.15 -62.77 -1.27
C GLU A 167 -23.27 -61.46 -1.30
N GLY A 168 -21.93 -61.32 -1.33
CA GLY A 168 -20.71 -62.16 -1.53
C GLY A 168 -19.95 -61.78 -2.81
N SER A 169 -18.61 -61.76 -2.93
CA SER A 169 -17.47 -62.00 -2.00
C SER A 169 -16.22 -61.25 -2.57
N LEU A 170 -14.98 -61.25 -2.04
CA LEU A 170 -14.30 -61.93 -0.92
C LEU A 170 -13.31 -60.94 -0.24
N SER A 171 -12.10 -61.34 0.19
CA SER A 171 -11.15 -60.51 0.97
C SER A 171 -9.67 -61.01 0.89
N PRO A 172 -8.65 -60.34 1.50
CA PRO A 172 -7.24 -60.40 1.06
C PRO A 172 -6.25 -61.22 1.93
N THR A 173 -5.00 -61.37 1.47
CA THR A 173 -3.87 -62.04 2.17
C THR A 173 -2.55 -61.23 2.12
N HIS A 174 -1.53 -61.67 2.88
CA HIS A 174 -0.28 -60.95 3.17
C HIS A 174 0.82 -61.03 2.09
N GLY A 175 1.76 -60.06 2.14
CA GLY A 175 3.08 -60.15 1.51
C GLY A 175 4.02 -59.03 1.99
N ALA A 176 5.25 -59.35 2.39
CA ALA A 176 6.27 -58.37 2.74
C ALA A 176 7.05 -57.93 1.49
N ILE A 177 7.50 -56.66 1.43
CA ILE A 177 8.13 -56.09 0.24
C ILE A 177 9.62 -55.79 0.50
N GLN A 178 10.50 -56.50 -0.20
CA GLN A 178 11.84 -56.02 -0.57
C GLN A 178 12.13 -56.35 -2.05
N ARG A 179 13.22 -55.76 -2.56
CA ARG A 179 13.59 -55.62 -3.99
C ARG A 179 14.14 -56.94 -4.57
N VAL A 180 14.24 -57.18 -5.88
CA VAL A 180 15.03 -56.43 -6.89
C VAL A 180 14.46 -56.54 -8.32
N GLU A 181 14.87 -55.57 -9.14
CA GLU A 181 14.79 -55.34 -10.59
C GLU A 181 14.27 -56.45 -11.53
N GLU A 182 13.46 -56.04 -12.52
CA GLU A 182 13.46 -56.64 -13.87
C GLU A 182 13.13 -55.60 -14.96
N ASP A 183 13.27 -56.00 -16.23
CA ASP A 183 13.59 -55.18 -17.42
C ASP A 183 12.64 -53.99 -17.78
N LEU A 184 13.22 -52.92 -18.33
CA LEU A 184 12.58 -51.69 -18.82
C LEU A 184 12.50 -51.59 -20.37
N SER A 185 12.91 -52.62 -21.12
CA SER A 185 13.04 -52.59 -22.59
C SER A 185 11.75 -52.37 -23.38
N GLY A 186 10.56 -52.64 -22.81
CA GLY A 186 9.30 -52.72 -23.56
C GLY A 186 8.49 -51.43 -23.75
N MET A 187 8.60 -50.42 -22.88
CA MET A 187 7.68 -49.27 -22.88
C MET A 187 8.31 -47.98 -23.40
N LYS A 188 8.13 -47.70 -24.71
CA LYS A 188 8.31 -46.36 -25.30
C LYS A 188 7.21 -45.41 -24.83
N ILE A 189 7.33 -44.88 -23.62
CA ILE A 189 6.59 -43.68 -23.21
C ILE A 189 7.10 -42.52 -24.08
N ASP A 190 6.27 -42.05 -25.00
CA ASP A 190 6.59 -40.87 -25.80
C ASP A 190 6.78 -39.66 -24.88
N LYS A 191 7.95 -39.01 -24.98
CA LYS A 191 8.29 -37.81 -24.20
C LYS A 191 7.71 -36.57 -24.88
N GLY A 192 6.40 -36.60 -25.12
CA GLY A 192 5.62 -35.49 -25.64
C GLY A 192 5.90 -34.22 -24.83
N SER A 193 6.41 -33.19 -25.49
CA SER A 193 6.88 -31.94 -24.87
C SER A 193 5.72 -31.05 -24.40
N GLY A 194 5.02 -31.50 -23.35
CA GLY A 194 3.75 -30.95 -22.85
C GLY A 194 3.85 -29.73 -21.93
N LYS A 195 4.85 -28.86 -22.08
CA LYS A 195 4.74 -27.52 -21.49
C LYS A 195 3.64 -26.77 -22.25
N SER A 196 2.47 -26.61 -21.63
CA SER A 196 1.41 -25.77 -22.19
C SER A 196 1.98 -24.39 -22.53
N ALA A 197 1.91 -24.01 -23.80
CA ALA A 197 2.56 -22.81 -24.29
C ALA A 197 1.94 -21.59 -23.60
N LEU A 198 2.77 -20.78 -22.92
CA LEU A 198 2.30 -19.57 -22.25
C LEU A 198 1.64 -18.65 -23.29
N ARG A 199 0.41 -18.21 -23.00
CA ARG A 199 -0.34 -17.26 -23.83
C ARG A 199 0.53 -16.03 -24.10
N GLN A 200 0.70 -15.71 -25.37
CA GLN A 200 1.36 -14.48 -25.79
C GLN A 200 0.52 -13.28 -25.34
N VAL A 201 1.17 -12.30 -24.71
CA VAL A 201 0.56 -11.01 -24.37
C VAL A 201 0.16 -10.28 -25.64
N LEU A 202 -1.02 -9.64 -25.65
CA LEU A 202 -1.56 -8.86 -26.76
C LEU A 202 -0.50 -7.93 -27.38
N ILE A 203 -0.13 -8.23 -28.62
CA ILE A 203 0.67 -7.35 -29.47
C ILE A 203 -0.30 -6.47 -30.27
N ARG A 204 -0.22 -5.15 -30.06
CA ARG A 204 -1.08 -4.15 -30.72
C ARG A 204 -0.29 -2.85 -30.97
N PRO A 205 0.70 -2.86 -31.88
CA PRO A 205 1.56 -1.71 -32.14
C PRO A 205 0.73 -0.51 -32.60
N GLY A 206 1.13 0.69 -32.18
CA GLY A 206 0.44 1.91 -32.56
C GLY A 206 -0.97 2.10 -31.98
N ALA A 207 -1.46 1.24 -31.08
CA ALA A 207 -2.74 1.44 -30.39
C ALA A 207 -2.68 2.66 -29.46
N HIS A 208 -3.30 3.77 -29.88
CA HIS A 208 -3.35 5.03 -29.15
C HIS A 208 -4.68 5.75 -29.37
N GLY A 209 -5.11 6.51 -28.37
CA GLY A 209 -6.26 7.40 -28.45
C GLY A 209 -5.93 8.77 -29.04
N ARG A 210 -6.97 9.51 -29.40
CA ARG A 210 -6.96 10.82 -30.06
C ARG A 210 -7.82 11.86 -29.31
N ARG A 211 -8.77 11.41 -28.48
CA ARG A 211 -9.73 12.24 -27.71
C ARG A 211 -9.04 13.12 -26.65
N GLY A 212 -9.61 14.29 -26.41
CA GLY A 212 -9.19 15.22 -25.35
C GLY A 212 -8.24 16.33 -25.83
N LYS A 213 -8.00 17.32 -24.97
CA LYS A 213 -7.11 18.46 -25.27
C LYS A 213 -5.65 17.98 -25.33
N VAL A 214 -5.05 18.01 -26.52
CA VAL A 214 -3.62 17.69 -26.72
C VAL A 214 -2.76 18.72 -25.97
N THR A 215 -1.65 18.28 -25.41
CA THR A 215 -0.77 19.09 -24.57
C THR A 215 0.63 18.48 -24.45
N LYS A 216 1.63 19.26 -24.06
CA LYS A 216 2.99 18.77 -23.79
C LYS A 216 3.31 18.83 -22.30
N LEU A 217 3.91 17.76 -21.81
CA LEU A 217 4.30 17.58 -20.40
C LEU A 217 5.69 16.93 -20.31
N GLU A 218 6.35 17.08 -19.16
CA GLU A 218 7.64 16.44 -18.89
C GLU A 218 7.47 15.14 -18.09
N VAL A 219 8.30 14.16 -18.39
CA VAL A 219 8.38 12.87 -17.67
C VAL A 219 9.76 12.77 -17.03
N ASN A 220 9.85 12.19 -15.84
CA ASN A 220 11.14 11.90 -15.17
C ASN A 220 11.96 10.76 -15.82
N TYR A 221 11.90 10.67 -17.15
CA TYR A 221 12.67 9.76 -17.98
C TYR A 221 13.74 10.60 -18.68
N ILE A 222 14.99 10.17 -18.60
CA ILE A 222 16.11 10.76 -19.32
C ILE A 222 16.40 9.87 -20.54
N PRO A 223 16.53 10.41 -21.77
CA PRO A 223 16.87 9.58 -22.93
C PRO A 223 18.28 9.00 -22.81
N LEU A 224 18.46 7.77 -23.30
CA LEU A 224 19.78 7.13 -23.46
C LEU A 224 20.24 7.27 -24.91
N MET A 225 21.39 7.90 -25.10
CA MET A 225 21.99 8.17 -26.41
C MET A 225 22.86 6.97 -26.81
N LEU A 226 22.28 6.00 -27.51
CA LEU A 226 22.95 4.73 -27.83
C LEU A 226 23.73 4.73 -29.16
N GLU A 227 23.77 5.86 -29.88
CA GLU A 227 24.37 6.01 -31.23
C GLU A 227 25.84 5.55 -31.33
N LYS A 228 26.59 5.64 -30.22
CA LYS A 228 28.01 5.26 -30.13
C LYS A 228 28.22 4.02 -29.24
N MET A 229 27.15 3.34 -28.84
CA MET A 229 27.19 2.17 -27.95
C MET A 229 27.90 1.00 -28.63
N VAL A 230 28.75 0.29 -27.89
CA VAL A 230 29.39 -0.93 -28.40
C VAL A 230 28.35 -2.02 -28.69
N SER A 231 28.50 -2.69 -29.84
CA SER A 231 27.56 -3.74 -30.28
C SER A 231 27.64 -5.04 -29.49
N THR A 232 28.68 -5.23 -28.68
CA THR A 232 28.91 -6.46 -27.89
C THR A 232 29.25 -6.10 -26.45
N ALA A 233 28.57 -6.75 -25.50
CA ALA A 233 28.81 -6.64 -24.07
C ALA A 233 29.10 -8.01 -23.48
N TYR A 234 30.26 -8.16 -22.85
CA TYR A 234 30.73 -9.42 -22.29
C TYR A 234 30.33 -9.46 -20.82
N HIS A 235 29.72 -10.57 -20.38
CA HIS A 235 29.33 -10.77 -18.98
C HIS A 235 30.14 -11.89 -18.36
N TYR A 236 30.47 -11.77 -17.07
CA TYR A 236 31.19 -12.75 -16.29
C TYR A 236 30.49 -13.02 -14.95
N ASP A 237 30.23 -14.29 -14.63
CA ASP A 237 29.90 -14.75 -13.28
C ASP A 237 31.14 -14.58 -12.37
N VAL A 238 30.91 -14.17 -11.14
CA VAL A 238 31.93 -13.80 -10.15
C VAL A 238 31.63 -14.55 -8.86
N ASP A 239 32.56 -15.36 -8.39
CA ASP A 239 32.54 -15.92 -7.04
C ASP A 239 33.58 -15.22 -6.15
N ILE A 240 33.15 -14.82 -4.96
CA ILE A 240 33.96 -14.08 -3.98
C ILE A 240 33.90 -14.85 -2.66
N GLN A 241 35.00 -15.53 -2.33
CA GLN A 241 35.11 -16.32 -1.10
C GLN A 241 36.06 -15.67 -0.09
N PRO A 242 35.76 -15.71 1.22
CA PRO A 242 34.50 -16.19 1.81
C PRO A 242 33.36 -15.19 1.57
N MET A 243 32.11 -15.68 1.53
CA MET A 243 30.93 -14.80 1.40
C MET A 243 30.92 -13.71 2.48
N ALA A 244 30.63 -12.48 2.04
CA ALA A 244 30.55 -11.29 2.89
C ALA A 244 29.40 -10.38 2.42
N SER A 245 29.16 -9.27 3.12
CA SER A 245 28.16 -8.29 2.70
C SER A 245 28.56 -7.58 1.41
N ARG A 246 27.58 -7.04 0.66
CA ARG A 246 27.82 -6.38 -0.64
C ARG A 246 28.82 -5.21 -0.57
N LYS A 247 29.00 -4.57 0.60
CA LYS A 247 30.04 -3.54 0.81
C LYS A 247 31.44 -4.17 0.65
N TRP A 248 31.72 -5.23 1.40
CA TRP A 248 32.95 -6.00 1.33
C TRP A 248 33.18 -6.65 -0.04
N GLN A 249 32.14 -7.24 -0.65
CA GLN A 249 32.25 -7.81 -1.99
C GLN A 249 32.60 -6.74 -3.05
N ARG A 250 32.03 -5.54 -2.97
CA ARG A 250 32.41 -4.42 -3.87
C ARG A 250 33.83 -3.92 -3.61
N ALA A 251 34.25 -3.78 -2.36
CA ALA A 251 35.62 -3.36 -2.03
C ALA A 251 36.67 -4.38 -2.51
N ALA A 252 36.42 -5.66 -2.31
CA ALA A 252 37.28 -6.74 -2.80
C ALA A 252 37.31 -6.78 -4.33
N PHE A 253 36.15 -6.71 -5.00
CA PHE A 253 36.09 -6.71 -6.46
C PHE A 253 36.76 -5.46 -7.07
N LYS A 254 36.66 -4.29 -6.43
CA LYS A 254 37.39 -3.09 -6.89
C LYS A 254 38.90 -3.19 -6.69
N ARG A 255 39.37 -3.96 -5.71
CA ARG A 255 40.81 -4.29 -5.61
C ARG A 255 41.24 -5.27 -6.69
N PHE A 256 40.41 -6.25 -7.01
CA PHE A 256 40.59 -7.20 -8.11
C PHE A 256 40.57 -6.54 -9.50
N GLU A 257 39.72 -5.54 -9.72
CA GLU A 257 39.73 -4.68 -10.91
C GLU A 257 41.12 -4.06 -11.14
N VAL A 258 41.78 -3.58 -10.09
CA VAL A 258 43.15 -3.04 -10.17
C VAL A 258 44.21 -4.14 -10.30
N GLU A 259 44.18 -5.16 -9.44
CA GLU A 259 45.27 -6.16 -9.31
C GLU A 259 45.21 -7.33 -10.30
N ALA A 260 44.06 -7.63 -10.88
CA ALA A 260 43.86 -8.74 -11.82
C ALA A 260 43.42 -8.29 -13.22
N LEU A 261 42.67 -7.17 -13.32
CA LEU A 261 42.15 -6.63 -14.58
C LEU A 261 42.87 -5.34 -15.04
N ALA A 262 43.97 -4.95 -14.36
CA ALA A 262 44.79 -3.78 -14.68
C ALA A 262 44.00 -2.46 -14.81
N GLY A 263 42.89 -2.30 -14.08
CA GLY A 263 42.02 -1.12 -14.12
C GLY A 263 41.14 -1.02 -15.38
N GLN A 264 40.95 -2.11 -16.12
CA GLN A 264 39.96 -2.18 -17.21
C GLN A 264 38.54 -1.99 -16.66
N PRO A 265 37.73 -1.05 -17.19
CA PRO A 265 36.43 -0.70 -16.64
C PRO A 265 35.43 -1.84 -16.69
N ILE A 266 34.92 -2.21 -15.51
CA ILE A 266 34.03 -3.35 -15.35
C ILE A 266 32.83 -3.00 -14.46
N ALA A 267 31.62 -3.20 -14.97
CA ALA A 267 30.40 -2.92 -14.25
C ALA A 267 30.04 -4.12 -13.36
N PHE A 268 30.31 -4.07 -12.05
CA PHE A 268 29.96 -5.16 -11.13
C PHE A 268 28.63 -4.93 -10.41
N ASP A 269 27.73 -5.92 -10.43
CA ASP A 269 26.43 -5.87 -9.74
C ASP A 269 26.56 -5.84 -8.20
N GLY A 270 27.73 -6.19 -7.66
CA GLY A 270 28.03 -6.23 -6.23
C GLY A 270 27.68 -7.56 -5.56
N ASN A 271 27.56 -8.64 -6.34
CA ASN A 271 27.28 -9.99 -5.86
C ASN A 271 27.94 -11.07 -6.73
N LYS A 272 27.52 -11.19 -8.00
CA LYS A 272 27.88 -12.29 -8.91
C LYS A 272 28.08 -11.89 -10.37
N ASN A 273 27.69 -10.71 -10.81
CA ASN A 273 27.56 -10.41 -12.24
C ASN A 273 28.41 -9.20 -12.64
N ALA A 274 29.40 -9.39 -13.50
CA ALA A 274 30.32 -8.34 -13.96
C ALA A 274 30.27 -8.15 -15.49
N TYR A 275 30.35 -6.92 -15.99
CA TYR A 275 30.18 -6.63 -17.43
C TYR A 275 31.26 -5.72 -18.00
N THR A 276 31.75 -6.00 -19.21
CA THR A 276 32.70 -5.16 -19.94
C THR A 276 32.26 -4.88 -21.38
N ALA A 277 32.73 -3.77 -21.93
CA ALA A 277 32.49 -3.33 -23.31
C ALA A 277 33.42 -3.98 -24.35
N LYS A 278 34.49 -4.63 -23.89
CA LYS A 278 35.51 -5.32 -24.69
C LYS A 278 35.82 -6.65 -24.00
N LYS A 279 36.16 -7.69 -24.77
CA LYS A 279 36.50 -8.98 -24.16
C LYS A 279 37.73 -8.81 -23.27
N LEU A 280 37.63 -9.29 -22.04
CA LEU A 280 38.80 -9.43 -21.16
C LEU A 280 39.79 -10.43 -21.77
N LYS A 281 41.08 -10.31 -21.42
CA LYS A 281 42.17 -11.11 -22.01
C LYS A 281 42.08 -12.61 -21.73
N LEU A 282 41.31 -13.02 -20.72
CA LEU A 282 41.14 -14.41 -20.32
C LEU A 282 39.65 -14.70 -20.09
N ASP A 283 39.21 -15.91 -20.45
CA ASP A 283 37.85 -16.39 -20.20
C ASP A 283 37.65 -16.76 -18.72
N HIS A 284 38.75 -16.93 -17.98
CA HIS A 284 38.78 -17.18 -16.54
C HIS A 284 39.87 -16.37 -15.83
N TYR A 285 39.50 -15.73 -14.73
CA TYR A 285 40.42 -15.10 -13.78
C TYR A 285 40.28 -15.72 -12.39
N LYS A 286 41.40 -15.87 -11.67
CA LYS A 286 41.44 -16.20 -10.24
C LYS A 286 42.57 -15.42 -9.57
N LYS A 287 42.26 -14.69 -8.49
CA LYS A 287 43.25 -13.89 -7.75
C LYS A 287 42.83 -13.73 -6.30
N GLU A 288 43.79 -13.79 -5.38
CA GLU A 288 43.58 -13.35 -4.00
C GLU A 288 43.87 -11.87 -3.87
N VAL A 289 42.98 -11.14 -3.19
CA VAL A 289 43.07 -9.69 -2.96
C VAL A 289 42.82 -9.37 -1.50
N VAL A 290 43.49 -8.33 -1.00
CA VAL A 290 43.20 -7.75 0.32
C VAL A 290 42.28 -6.55 0.15
N ALA A 291 41.03 -6.68 0.58
CA ALA A 291 40.12 -5.54 0.67
C ALA A 291 40.33 -4.83 2.01
N ARG A 292 40.41 -3.49 1.99
CA ARG A 292 40.38 -2.67 3.19
C ARG A 292 39.04 -1.96 3.29
N GLU A 293 38.30 -2.20 4.36
CA GLU A 293 37.02 -1.53 4.65
C GLU A 293 36.81 -1.38 6.15
N ASP A 294 36.19 -0.28 6.57
CA ASP A 294 35.97 0.08 7.99
C ASP A 294 37.24 -0.06 8.85
N ASN A 295 38.39 0.34 8.28
CA ASN A 295 39.75 0.22 8.84
C ASN A 295 40.21 -1.19 9.22
N ARG A 296 39.60 -2.23 8.62
CA ARG A 296 40.06 -3.62 8.71
C ARG A 296 40.50 -4.11 7.33
N ASP A 297 41.52 -4.95 7.30
CA ASP A 297 41.96 -5.65 6.10
C ASP A 297 41.38 -7.08 6.10
N ARG A 298 40.87 -7.55 4.95
CA ARG A 298 40.32 -8.90 4.81
C ARG A 298 40.68 -9.50 3.45
N LYS A 299 41.27 -10.69 3.46
CA LYS A 299 41.57 -11.47 2.25
C LYS A 299 40.29 -12.03 1.64
N PHE A 300 40.23 -11.99 0.31
CA PHE A 300 39.22 -12.67 -0.50
C PHE A 300 39.89 -13.36 -1.68
N THR A 301 39.50 -14.60 -1.96
CA THR A 301 39.78 -15.27 -3.23
C THR A 301 38.64 -14.89 -4.18
N ILE A 302 38.95 -14.21 -5.27
CA ILE A 302 37.98 -13.84 -6.30
C ILE A 302 38.24 -14.67 -7.56
N THR A 303 37.16 -15.23 -8.08
CA THR A 303 37.13 -16.04 -9.31
C THR A 303 36.08 -15.47 -10.26
N MET A 304 36.39 -15.38 -11.55
CA MET A 304 35.51 -14.78 -12.56
C MET A 304 35.54 -15.59 -13.87
N LYS A 305 34.38 -15.81 -14.52
CA LYS A 305 34.20 -16.63 -15.75
C LYS A 305 33.10 -16.07 -16.65
N GLU A 306 33.26 -16.09 -17.97
CA GLU A 306 32.26 -15.56 -18.94
C GLU A 306 30.89 -16.31 -18.89
N ALA A 307 29.73 -15.62 -18.97
CA ALA A 307 28.42 -16.23 -18.58
C ALA A 307 27.03 -15.68 -19.08
N ALA A 308 26.85 -14.45 -19.61
CA ALA A 308 25.54 -13.80 -20.02
C ALA A 308 24.55 -13.21 -18.94
N VAL A 309 23.55 -12.39 -19.34
CA VAL A 309 23.29 -11.00 -18.82
C VAL A 309 22.02 -10.72 -17.94
N PHE A 310 22.13 -9.96 -16.81
CA PHE A 310 21.35 -8.75 -16.33
C PHE A 310 21.40 -8.39 -14.79
N ARG A 311 20.65 -7.37 -14.30
CA ARG A 311 21.04 -6.42 -13.18
C ARG A 311 20.04 -6.23 -12.01
N LYS A 312 20.47 -5.65 -10.85
CA LYS A 312 20.00 -4.32 -10.28
C LYS A 312 20.58 -3.80 -8.92
N SER A 313 20.66 -2.46 -8.81
CA SER A 313 20.66 -1.55 -7.62
C SER A 313 21.95 -1.15 -6.86
N ILE A 314 22.08 0.17 -6.60
CA ILE A 314 23.13 0.91 -5.83
C ILE A 314 22.46 2.09 -5.07
N TYR A 315 23.07 2.59 -3.98
CA TYR A 315 22.63 3.77 -3.20
C TYR A 315 23.80 4.74 -2.90
N VAL A 316 23.50 5.98 -2.50
CA VAL A 316 24.45 7.04 -2.12
C VAL A 316 24.22 7.46 -0.66
N VAL A 317 25.27 7.91 0.04
CA VAL A 317 25.22 8.43 1.42
C VAL A 317 25.03 9.97 1.39
N PRO A 318 24.06 10.56 2.10
CA PRO A 318 23.90 12.01 2.17
C PRO A 318 24.96 12.65 3.10
N THR A 319 25.44 13.84 2.75
CA THR A 319 26.47 14.57 3.52
C THR A 319 25.97 15.18 4.83
N LYS A 320 24.65 15.31 5.03
CA LYS A 320 24.02 15.66 6.30
C LYS A 320 22.70 14.86 6.46
N PRO A 321 22.63 13.84 7.33
CA PRO A 321 21.38 13.16 7.66
C PRO A 321 20.40 14.06 8.43
N GLU A 322 19.09 13.77 8.33
CA GLU A 322 18.04 14.49 9.05
C GLU A 322 17.38 13.56 10.09
N ASP A 323 17.32 13.96 11.37
CA ASP A 323 16.64 13.16 12.41
C ASP A 323 15.12 13.18 12.21
N ILE A 324 14.47 12.01 12.22
CA ILE A 324 13.02 11.84 12.04
C ILE A 324 12.35 11.15 13.24
N GLY A 325 13.04 11.08 14.38
CA GLY A 325 12.55 10.50 15.62
C GLY A 325 12.62 8.97 15.69
N ALA A 326 12.33 8.44 16.88
CA ALA A 326 12.43 7.01 17.21
C ALA A 326 13.80 6.38 16.80
N ASN A 327 14.88 7.13 17.03
CA ASN A 327 16.28 6.78 16.70
C ASN A 327 16.52 6.46 15.22
N HIS A 328 15.76 7.06 14.31
CA HIS A 328 15.97 6.94 12.88
C HIS A 328 16.34 8.29 12.24
N GLU A 329 17.19 8.21 11.22
CA GLU A 329 17.60 9.32 10.35
C GLU A 329 17.07 9.09 8.92
N LEU A 330 16.75 10.17 8.21
CA LEU A 330 16.23 10.15 6.84
C LEU A 330 17.37 10.31 5.84
N TRP A 331 17.51 9.34 4.94
CA TRP A 331 18.41 9.42 3.80
C TRP A 331 17.64 9.63 2.50
N TYR A 332 18.23 10.44 1.63
CA TYR A 332 17.75 10.78 0.29
C TYR A 332 18.63 10.09 -0.76
N GLY A 333 18.06 9.63 -1.87
CA GLY A 333 18.84 9.03 -2.96
C GLY A 333 18.02 8.79 -4.23
N LEU A 334 18.69 8.56 -5.36
CA LEU A 334 18.03 8.39 -6.66
C LEU A 334 17.61 6.94 -6.90
N PHE A 335 16.32 6.69 -7.11
CA PHE A 335 15.87 5.49 -7.82
C PHE A 335 16.26 5.62 -9.29
N GLN A 336 16.76 4.56 -9.91
CA GLN A 336 17.08 4.52 -11.34
C GLN A 336 16.70 3.18 -11.98
N SER A 337 16.07 3.22 -13.16
CA SER A 337 15.84 2.02 -13.98
C SER A 337 15.82 2.31 -15.47
N ALA A 338 16.55 1.51 -16.25
CA ALA A 338 16.43 1.47 -17.69
C ALA A 338 15.10 0.83 -18.13
N LEU A 339 14.51 1.34 -19.22
CA LEU A 339 13.29 0.87 -19.87
C LEU A 339 13.31 1.22 -21.36
N LEU A 340 12.41 0.60 -22.14
CA LEU A 340 12.24 0.82 -23.57
C LEU A 340 10.87 1.45 -23.85
N GLY A 341 10.89 2.64 -24.47
CA GLY A 341 9.73 3.23 -25.16
C GLY A 341 9.98 3.25 -26.67
N SER A 342 9.64 4.35 -27.33
CA SER A 342 10.09 4.67 -28.71
C SER A 342 11.61 4.65 -28.85
N LYS A 343 12.32 5.03 -27.78
CA LYS A 343 13.76 4.91 -27.58
C LYS A 343 14.05 4.39 -26.16
N PRO A 344 15.29 3.97 -25.85
CA PRO A 344 15.67 3.58 -24.49
C PRO A 344 15.74 4.79 -23.54
N PHE A 345 15.25 4.60 -22.31
CA PHE A 345 15.12 5.64 -21.29
C PHE A 345 15.70 5.19 -19.94
N LEU A 346 16.19 6.15 -19.16
CA LEU A 346 16.52 6.02 -17.74
C LEU A 346 15.47 6.76 -16.91
N ASN A 347 14.55 6.04 -16.26
CA ASN A 347 13.60 6.59 -15.30
C ASN A 347 14.31 6.90 -13.98
N ILE A 348 14.21 8.14 -13.50
CA ILE A 348 14.85 8.61 -12.27
C ILE A 348 13.82 9.24 -11.30
N ASP A 349 13.81 8.85 -10.02
CA ASP A 349 12.85 9.38 -9.04
C ASP A 349 13.49 9.51 -7.65
N VAL A 350 13.13 10.53 -6.88
CA VAL A 350 13.68 10.71 -5.52
C VAL A 350 13.12 9.67 -4.55
N SER A 351 13.99 8.75 -4.16
CA SER A 351 13.75 7.75 -3.12
C SER A 351 14.14 8.31 -1.75
N HIS A 352 13.41 7.86 -0.73
CA HIS A 352 13.54 8.29 0.65
C HIS A 352 13.49 7.03 1.51
N LYS A 353 14.44 6.84 2.43
CA LYS A 353 14.46 5.68 3.34
C LYS A 353 14.93 6.11 4.73
N ALA A 354 14.30 5.57 5.76
CA ALA A 354 14.78 5.70 7.13
C ALA A 354 15.87 4.67 7.42
N PHE A 355 16.93 5.12 8.06
CA PHE A 355 18.04 4.32 8.56
C PHE A 355 18.08 4.42 10.09
N PRO A 356 18.52 3.37 10.81
CA PRO A 356 18.83 3.51 12.24
C PRO A 356 19.96 4.52 12.41
N ARG A 357 19.80 5.45 13.35
CA ARG A 357 20.82 6.45 13.70
C ARG A 357 22.05 5.74 14.25
N GLY A 358 23.23 6.12 13.74
CA GLY A 358 24.50 5.63 14.27
C GLY A 358 24.82 6.24 15.64
N GLY A 359 25.39 5.45 16.56
CA GLY A 359 25.74 5.91 17.91
C GLY A 359 25.79 4.81 18.96
N PRO A 360 26.18 5.11 20.22
CA PRO A 360 26.19 4.16 21.32
C PRO A 360 24.84 3.45 21.54
N VAL A 361 24.87 2.17 21.92
CA VAL A 361 23.64 1.42 22.26
C VAL A 361 22.97 2.00 23.52
N LEU A 362 23.74 2.62 24.42
CA LEU A 362 23.20 3.31 25.60
C LEU A 362 22.31 4.52 25.23
N ASP A 363 22.55 5.21 24.12
CA ASP A 363 21.72 6.34 23.69
C ASP A 363 20.32 5.88 23.25
N VAL A 364 20.23 4.66 22.71
CA VAL A 364 18.97 3.98 22.39
C VAL A 364 18.22 3.59 23.67
N VAL A 365 18.93 3.14 24.71
CA VAL A 365 18.33 2.88 26.03
C VAL A 365 17.81 4.18 26.66
N ALA A 366 18.61 5.26 26.61
CA ALA A 366 18.25 6.57 27.15
C ALA A 366 16.98 7.13 26.48
N SER A 367 16.98 7.20 25.15
CA SER A 367 15.89 7.78 24.35
C SER A 367 14.56 7.03 24.51
N LEU A 368 14.58 5.69 24.57
CA LEU A 368 13.39 4.88 24.89
C LEU A 368 12.89 5.09 26.34
N ASN A 369 13.78 5.52 27.24
CA ASN A 369 13.50 5.81 28.64
C ASN A 369 13.52 7.32 28.95
N ARG A 370 12.85 8.14 28.11
CA ARG A 370 12.66 9.59 28.31
C ARG A 370 13.98 10.39 28.45
N ASN A 371 15.01 9.99 27.70
CA ASN A 371 16.37 10.54 27.75
C ASN A 371 17.12 10.31 29.08
N SER A 372 16.75 9.28 29.85
CA SER A 372 17.39 8.91 31.10
C SER A 372 17.98 7.49 31.03
N LEU A 373 19.26 7.32 31.38
CA LEU A 373 19.90 6.01 31.48
C LEU A 373 19.60 5.36 32.83
N PRO A 374 18.86 4.23 32.88
CA PRO A 374 18.58 3.54 34.13
C PRO A 374 19.76 2.61 34.50
N THR A 375 19.92 2.33 35.79
CA THR A 375 20.92 1.37 36.29
C THR A 375 20.53 -0.09 36.02
N THR A 376 19.23 -0.38 35.93
CA THR A 376 18.65 -1.69 35.62
C THR A 376 17.59 -1.57 34.53
N LEU A 377 17.44 -2.60 33.69
CA LEU A 377 16.54 -2.53 32.53
C LEU A 377 15.21 -3.25 32.80
N ALA A 378 14.15 -2.46 33.06
CA ALA A 378 12.80 -2.99 33.28
C ALA A 378 12.31 -3.80 32.05
N GLY A 379 11.56 -4.89 32.28
CA GLY A 379 11.22 -5.86 31.23
C GLY A 379 10.52 -5.27 29.98
N TRP A 380 9.65 -4.27 30.15
CA TRP A 380 9.00 -3.59 29.02
C TRP A 380 9.99 -2.79 28.17
N LEU A 381 11.00 -2.16 28.80
CA LEU A 381 12.05 -1.39 28.13
C LEU A 381 13.07 -2.31 27.49
N ALA A 382 13.42 -3.42 28.16
CA ALA A 382 14.24 -4.49 27.60
C ALA A 382 13.63 -5.09 26.33
N GLN A 383 12.30 -5.27 26.29
CA GLN A 383 11.58 -5.70 25.10
C GLN A 383 11.66 -4.66 23.96
N GLN A 384 11.47 -3.36 24.26
CA GLN A 384 11.59 -2.31 23.24
C GLN A 384 13.01 -2.20 22.67
N VAL A 385 14.04 -2.28 23.52
CA VAL A 385 15.46 -2.30 23.13
C VAL A 385 15.74 -3.55 22.26
N HIS A 386 15.20 -4.72 22.62
CA HIS A 386 15.31 -5.93 21.80
C HIS A 386 14.65 -5.74 20.43
N ASP A 387 13.38 -5.36 20.37
CA ASP A 387 12.63 -5.25 19.11
C ASP A 387 13.20 -4.18 18.17
N TYR A 388 13.81 -3.13 18.72
CA TYR A 388 14.64 -2.19 17.98
C TYR A 388 15.89 -2.88 17.41
N LEU A 389 16.81 -3.37 18.26
CA LEU A 389 18.11 -3.92 17.85
C LEU A 389 18.03 -5.22 17.03
N LYS A 390 16.94 -6.00 17.13
CA LYS A 390 16.76 -7.30 16.49
C LYS A 390 17.13 -7.30 15.01
N GLY A 391 18.18 -8.03 14.62
CA GLY A 391 18.62 -8.12 13.23
C GLY A 391 19.41 -6.91 12.68
N MET A 392 19.74 -5.93 13.52
CA MET A 392 20.82 -4.97 13.25
C MET A 392 22.19 -5.64 13.43
N GLU A 393 23.21 -5.01 12.87
CA GLU A 393 24.60 -5.17 13.28
C GLU A 393 24.94 -4.15 14.39
N VAL A 394 25.85 -4.54 15.28
CA VAL A 394 26.43 -3.72 16.34
C VAL A 394 27.96 -3.86 16.29
N VAL A 395 28.67 -2.76 16.50
CA VAL A 395 30.13 -2.74 16.69
C VAL A 395 30.40 -2.79 18.19
N TYR A 396 31.05 -3.86 18.65
CA TYR A 396 31.64 -3.96 19.98
C TYR A 396 33.08 -3.46 19.91
N THR A 397 33.47 -2.55 20.81
CA THR A 397 34.86 -2.08 20.96
C THR A 397 35.44 -2.66 22.24
N GLY A 398 36.43 -3.55 22.11
CA GLY A 398 37.06 -4.19 23.25
C GLY A 398 38.12 -3.32 23.95
N PRO A 399 38.69 -3.80 25.08
CA PRO A 399 39.72 -3.08 25.85
C PRO A 399 40.89 -2.59 24.98
N ASN A 400 41.33 -3.42 24.03
CA ASN A 400 42.44 -3.16 23.13
C ASN A 400 42.09 -2.19 21.98
N GLY A 401 40.99 -1.42 22.06
CA GLY A 401 40.51 -0.51 21.01
C GLY A 401 39.96 -1.16 19.73
N VAL A 402 40.19 -2.47 19.52
CA VAL A 402 39.77 -3.19 18.30
C VAL A 402 38.25 -3.35 18.25
N GLY A 403 37.60 -2.56 17.38
CA GLY A 403 36.18 -2.69 17.06
C GLY A 403 35.88 -3.93 16.21
N LYS A 404 34.98 -4.81 16.68
CA LYS A 404 34.46 -5.99 15.96
C LYS A 404 32.96 -5.84 15.71
N THR A 405 32.53 -6.02 14.45
CA THR A 405 31.11 -5.96 14.07
C THR A 405 30.46 -7.34 14.23
N PHE A 406 29.31 -7.40 14.90
CA PHE A 406 28.52 -8.61 15.08
C PHE A 406 27.03 -8.35 14.78
N LYS A 407 26.31 -9.36 14.30
CA LYS A 407 24.83 -9.31 14.26
C LYS A 407 24.26 -9.43 15.68
N TYR A 408 23.28 -8.61 16.04
CA TYR A 408 22.59 -8.72 17.32
C TYR A 408 21.53 -9.84 17.31
N ASN A 409 21.54 -10.69 18.35
CA ASN A 409 20.61 -11.82 18.50
C ASN A 409 19.56 -11.57 19.60
N SER A 410 19.97 -11.36 20.85
CA SER A 410 19.05 -11.12 21.98
C SER A 410 19.70 -10.34 23.13
N LEU A 411 18.90 -9.92 24.11
CA LEU A 411 19.40 -9.64 25.46
C LEU A 411 19.53 -10.93 26.27
N LYS A 412 20.32 -10.90 27.34
CA LYS A 412 20.48 -11.96 28.35
C LYS A 412 20.41 -11.34 29.76
N GLY A 413 20.93 -12.00 30.80
CA GLY A 413 20.95 -11.43 32.15
C GLY A 413 21.87 -10.19 32.28
N PRO A 414 21.80 -9.48 33.42
CA PRO A 414 22.73 -8.40 33.75
C PRO A 414 24.19 -8.84 33.72
N ALA A 415 25.13 -7.97 33.32
CA ALA A 415 26.56 -8.34 33.26
C ALA A 415 27.15 -8.79 34.60
N SER A 416 26.64 -8.25 35.72
CA SER A 416 26.98 -8.62 37.10
C SER A 416 26.72 -10.09 37.43
N THR A 417 25.65 -10.67 36.89
CA THR A 417 25.13 -12.01 37.26
C THR A 417 25.12 -13.02 36.12
N GLN A 418 25.13 -12.56 34.87
CA GLN A 418 25.16 -13.41 33.69
C GLN A 418 26.52 -14.12 33.58
N LYS A 419 26.50 -15.42 33.80
CA LYS A 419 27.65 -16.32 33.63
C LYS A 419 27.84 -16.76 32.18
N PHE A 420 29.08 -17.13 31.87
CA PHE A 420 29.48 -17.90 30.70
C PHE A 420 30.68 -18.80 31.06
N LYS A 421 31.01 -19.77 30.20
CA LYS A 421 32.20 -20.62 30.35
C LYS A 421 33.38 -20.06 29.58
N LEU A 422 34.55 -20.09 30.19
CA LEU A 422 35.85 -19.77 29.60
C LEU A 422 36.43 -20.97 28.85
N GLU A 423 37.53 -20.75 28.12
CA GLU A 423 38.20 -21.80 27.31
C GLU A 423 38.87 -22.89 28.18
N ASP A 424 39.19 -22.56 29.43
CA ASP A 424 39.62 -23.50 30.49
C ASP A 424 38.46 -24.30 31.12
N GLY A 425 37.22 -24.08 30.67
CA GLY A 425 36.01 -24.72 31.19
C GLY A 425 35.41 -24.09 32.45
N SER A 426 36.11 -23.15 33.10
CA SER A 426 35.63 -22.45 34.31
C SER A 426 34.48 -21.48 34.01
N GLU A 427 33.67 -21.16 35.03
CA GLU A 427 32.61 -20.16 34.91
C GLU A 427 33.04 -18.78 35.42
N SER A 428 32.71 -17.74 34.66
CA SER A 428 32.84 -16.35 35.10
C SER A 428 31.61 -15.53 34.74
N THR A 429 31.31 -14.47 35.50
CA THR A 429 30.32 -13.48 35.09
C THR A 429 30.93 -12.52 34.06
N VAL A 430 30.11 -11.97 33.18
CA VAL A 430 30.62 -11.04 32.15
C VAL A 430 31.32 -9.83 32.80
N ALA A 431 30.79 -9.27 33.88
CA ALA A 431 31.44 -8.19 34.61
C ALA A 431 32.81 -8.58 35.20
N ALA A 432 32.92 -9.76 35.82
CA ALA A 432 34.18 -10.24 36.40
C ALA A 432 35.24 -10.52 35.32
N TYR A 433 34.84 -11.08 34.17
CA TYR A 433 35.72 -11.27 33.02
C TYR A 433 36.24 -9.92 32.49
N PHE A 434 35.37 -8.95 32.23
CA PHE A 434 35.79 -7.63 31.75
C PHE A 434 36.69 -6.90 32.75
N GLN A 435 36.43 -7.03 34.06
CA GLN A 435 37.30 -6.49 35.10
C GLN A 435 38.70 -7.13 35.10
N LYS A 436 38.81 -8.46 34.89
CA LYS A 436 40.10 -9.13 34.66
C LYS A 436 40.81 -8.66 33.38
N GLN A 437 40.07 -8.21 32.38
CA GLN A 437 40.59 -7.61 31.14
C GLN A 437 40.82 -6.08 31.26
N GLY A 438 40.91 -5.54 32.48
CA GLY A 438 41.21 -4.13 32.74
C GLY A 438 40.04 -3.15 32.59
N VAL A 439 38.82 -3.62 32.29
CA VAL A 439 37.64 -2.77 32.06
C VAL A 439 36.60 -2.97 33.16
N ARG A 440 36.55 -2.03 34.10
CA ARG A 440 35.47 -1.93 35.10
C ARG A 440 34.22 -1.34 34.46
N LEU A 441 33.18 -2.17 34.28
CA LEU A 441 31.91 -1.72 33.72
C LEU A 441 31.24 -0.67 34.62
N ARG A 442 30.64 0.35 34.00
CA ARG A 442 29.88 1.41 34.69
C ARG A 442 28.43 1.02 34.96
N PHE A 443 27.86 0.19 34.09
CA PHE A 443 26.48 -0.27 34.12
C PHE A 443 26.42 -1.82 34.21
N PRO A 444 27.03 -2.45 35.24
CA PRO A 444 27.11 -3.90 35.33
C PRO A 444 25.72 -4.56 35.48
N ASP A 445 24.71 -3.84 35.97
CA ASP A 445 23.35 -4.36 36.15
C ASP A 445 22.43 -4.14 34.93
N LEU A 446 22.97 -3.63 33.82
CA LEU A 446 22.29 -3.68 32.53
C LEU A 446 22.49 -5.06 31.84
N PRO A 447 21.47 -5.56 31.12
CA PRO A 447 21.57 -6.79 30.32
C PRO A 447 22.75 -6.79 29.34
N VAL A 448 23.44 -7.94 29.22
CA VAL A 448 24.39 -8.15 28.12
C VAL A 448 23.67 -8.50 26.82
N MET A 449 24.29 -8.17 25.69
CA MET A 449 23.82 -8.56 24.37
C MET A 449 24.46 -9.88 23.94
N HIS A 450 23.65 -10.85 23.53
CA HIS A 450 24.12 -12.01 22.77
C HIS A 450 24.23 -11.62 21.31
N VAL A 451 25.41 -11.80 20.72
CA VAL A 451 25.75 -11.35 19.37
C VAL A 451 26.49 -12.41 18.56
N GLY A 452 26.57 -12.23 17.24
CA GLY A 452 27.32 -13.11 16.34
C GLY A 452 26.58 -14.42 16.04
N SER A 453 27.26 -15.55 16.15
CA SER A 453 26.65 -16.87 15.95
C SER A 453 25.63 -17.18 17.06
N THR A 454 24.49 -17.77 16.72
CA THR A 454 23.52 -18.26 17.70
C THR A 454 24.02 -19.50 18.46
N ILE A 455 24.99 -20.23 17.91
CA ILE A 455 25.60 -21.43 18.52
C ILE A 455 26.70 -21.04 19.52
N ARG A 456 27.44 -19.95 19.26
CA ARG A 456 28.47 -19.44 20.19
C ARG A 456 27.83 -18.43 21.14
N ASN A 457 27.95 -18.64 22.44
CA ASN A 457 27.41 -17.74 23.47
C ASN A 457 28.27 -16.47 23.66
N ILE A 458 28.48 -15.70 22.59
CA ILE A 458 29.27 -14.45 22.62
C ILE A 458 28.42 -13.35 23.27
N MET A 459 28.78 -12.98 24.50
CA MET A 459 28.06 -11.97 25.29
C MET A 459 28.91 -10.71 25.44
N VAL A 460 28.35 -9.55 25.13
CA VAL A 460 29.03 -8.25 25.23
C VAL A 460 28.21 -7.23 26.03
N PRO A 461 28.82 -6.41 26.91
CA PRO A 461 28.13 -5.33 27.60
C PRO A 461 27.60 -4.26 26.63
N MET A 462 26.40 -3.71 26.88
CA MET A 462 25.84 -2.63 26.05
C MET A 462 26.71 -1.37 26.04
N GLU A 463 27.40 -1.07 27.16
CA GLU A 463 28.26 0.12 27.28
C GLU A 463 29.51 0.11 26.39
N LEU A 464 29.89 -1.06 25.87
CA LEU A 464 31.02 -1.25 24.96
C LEU A 464 30.56 -1.40 23.50
N CYS A 465 29.31 -1.08 23.19
CA CYS A 465 28.70 -1.32 21.89
C CYS A 465 28.06 -0.07 21.28
N ALA A 466 28.22 0.08 19.96
CA ALA A 466 27.59 1.11 19.15
C ALA A 466 26.89 0.50 17.92
N ILE A 467 25.90 1.22 17.40
CA ILE A 467 25.20 0.92 16.15
C ILE A 467 25.98 1.62 15.02
N PRO A 468 26.55 0.90 14.04
CA PRO A 468 27.15 1.53 12.87
C PRO A 468 26.05 2.19 12.00
N PRO A 469 26.32 3.38 11.41
CA PRO A 469 25.36 4.10 10.57
C PRO A 469 25.12 3.38 9.22
N GLY A 470 24.11 3.82 8.47
CA GLY A 470 23.87 3.33 7.10
C GLY A 470 23.30 1.91 6.99
N GLN A 471 22.76 1.35 8.09
CA GLN A 471 22.11 0.04 8.07
C GLN A 471 20.75 0.04 7.38
N ALA A 472 20.72 -0.37 6.11
CA ALA A 472 19.52 -0.39 5.27
C ALA A 472 18.51 -1.52 5.61
N LEU A 473 17.94 -1.53 6.81
CA LEU A 473 17.02 -2.59 7.29
C LEU A 473 15.83 -2.86 6.35
N ILE A 474 15.30 -4.09 6.42
CA ILE A 474 14.12 -4.57 5.66
C ILE A 474 12.83 -4.52 6.52
N LYS A 475 12.97 -4.27 7.83
CA LYS A 475 11.85 -4.06 8.78
C LYS A 475 10.85 -3.01 8.30
N LYS A 476 9.58 -3.18 8.67
CA LYS A 476 8.62 -2.06 8.65
C LYS A 476 9.14 -0.95 9.58
N HIS A 477 9.29 0.26 9.06
CA HIS A 477 9.63 1.43 9.87
C HIS A 477 8.55 1.72 10.94
N PRO A 478 8.90 2.37 12.06
CA PRO A 478 7.92 2.89 13.01
C PRO A 478 6.91 3.82 12.32
N ASP A 479 5.67 3.87 12.81
CA ASP A 479 4.62 4.67 12.19
C ASP A 479 4.91 6.18 12.25
N GLN A 480 5.63 6.66 13.27
CA GLN A 480 6.14 8.04 13.35
C GLN A 480 7.14 8.35 12.23
N CYS A 481 8.17 7.51 12.05
CA CYS A 481 9.15 7.66 10.97
C CYS A 481 8.45 7.60 9.60
N THR A 482 7.47 6.71 9.44
CA THR A 482 6.66 6.58 8.21
C THR A 482 5.88 7.86 7.93
N GLN A 483 5.23 8.47 8.93
CA GLN A 483 4.56 9.76 8.79
C GLN A 483 5.53 10.90 8.43
N MET A 484 6.74 10.91 9.00
CA MET A 484 7.75 11.92 8.68
C MET A 484 8.34 11.76 7.26
N ILE A 485 8.61 10.53 6.80
CA ILE A 485 8.99 10.25 5.41
C ILE A 485 7.90 10.78 4.46
N ILE A 486 6.63 10.50 4.73
CA ILE A 486 5.50 10.98 3.91
C ILE A 486 5.45 12.51 3.90
N ARG A 487 5.61 13.17 5.05
CA ARG A 487 5.63 14.64 5.15
C ARG A 487 6.79 15.28 4.38
N ARG A 488 8.01 14.75 4.48
CA ARG A 488 9.22 15.30 3.84
C ARG A 488 9.32 15.02 2.33
N SER A 489 8.80 13.87 1.88
CA SER A 489 8.89 13.44 0.47
C SER A 489 7.76 13.95 -0.44
N ALA A 490 6.64 14.42 0.13
CA ALA A 490 5.46 14.87 -0.60
C ALA A 490 5.48 16.38 -0.90
N THR A 491 6.51 16.82 -1.62
CA THR A 491 6.66 18.18 -2.17
C THR A 491 5.86 18.36 -3.47
N ASP A 492 5.64 19.61 -3.86
CA ASP A 492 5.09 20.02 -5.17
C ASP A 492 5.96 19.58 -6.36
N THR A 493 5.46 19.80 -7.58
CA THR A 493 6.11 19.42 -8.85
C THR A 493 7.44 20.14 -9.09
N VAL A 494 7.53 21.44 -8.81
CA VAL A 494 8.74 22.24 -9.04
C VAL A 494 9.85 21.79 -8.08
N THR A 495 9.56 21.73 -6.79
CA THR A 495 10.49 21.25 -5.76
C THR A 495 10.90 19.80 -5.99
N ARG A 496 9.99 18.91 -6.43
CA ARG A 496 10.36 17.51 -6.73
C ARG A 496 11.25 17.42 -7.98
N LYS A 497 10.96 18.20 -9.03
CA LYS A 497 11.78 18.24 -10.25
C LYS A 497 13.20 18.71 -9.93
N GLY A 498 13.34 19.81 -9.18
CA GLY A 498 14.63 20.30 -8.69
C GLY A 498 15.42 19.19 -8.00
N LYS A 499 14.87 18.61 -6.91
CA LYS A 499 15.52 17.54 -6.14
C LYS A 499 15.91 16.29 -6.97
N ILE A 500 15.18 15.97 -8.05
CA ILE A 500 15.56 14.89 -8.96
C ILE A 500 16.77 15.31 -9.80
N MET A 501 16.73 16.50 -10.41
CA MET A 501 17.82 17.02 -11.25
C MET A 501 19.09 17.33 -10.46
N ASP A 502 18.98 17.85 -9.23
CA ASP A 502 20.13 18.15 -8.37
C ASP A 502 20.97 16.88 -8.09
N ILE A 503 20.29 15.78 -7.72
CA ILE A 503 20.94 14.50 -7.45
C ILE A 503 21.42 13.83 -8.75
N PHE A 504 20.66 13.96 -9.84
CA PHE A 504 21.07 13.46 -11.16
C PHE A 504 22.37 14.12 -11.65
N ASN A 505 22.46 15.44 -11.55
CA ASN A 505 23.64 16.21 -11.93
C ASN A 505 24.86 15.86 -11.05
N GLN A 506 24.66 15.63 -9.75
CA GLN A 506 25.71 15.18 -8.82
C GLN A 506 26.27 13.78 -9.13
N ILE A 507 25.55 12.94 -9.87
CA ILE A 507 26.03 11.59 -10.27
C ILE A 507 26.95 11.65 -11.49
N ASP A 508 26.85 12.70 -12.31
CA ASP A 508 27.67 12.94 -13.51
C ASP A 508 27.83 11.70 -14.41
N TYR A 509 26.68 11.13 -14.81
CA TYR A 509 26.59 9.88 -15.58
C TYR A 509 27.50 9.86 -16.82
N ASN A 510 27.59 10.97 -17.56
CA ASN A 510 28.38 11.04 -18.79
C ASN A 510 29.90 11.07 -18.54
N ASN A 511 30.34 11.38 -17.32
CA ASN A 511 31.75 11.35 -16.96
C ASN A 511 32.20 9.96 -16.46
N CYS A 512 31.26 9.11 -16.03
CA CYS A 512 31.53 7.76 -15.55
C CYS A 512 32.31 6.92 -16.58
N LYS A 513 33.50 6.44 -16.19
CA LYS A 513 34.40 5.64 -17.04
C LYS A 513 33.67 4.44 -17.67
N THR A 514 32.84 3.73 -16.91
CA THR A 514 32.04 2.59 -17.39
C THR A 514 31.01 2.98 -18.45
N ILE A 515 30.40 4.17 -18.38
CA ILE A 515 29.41 4.63 -19.35
C ILE A 515 30.11 5.04 -20.66
N LYS A 516 31.24 5.75 -20.55
CA LYS A 516 32.15 6.06 -21.67
C LYS A 516 32.65 4.79 -22.38
N ASP A 517 33.12 3.79 -21.64
CA ASP A 517 33.64 2.53 -22.21
C ASP A 517 32.57 1.72 -22.96
N PHE A 518 31.33 1.70 -22.46
CA PHE A 518 30.19 1.09 -23.16
C PHE A 518 29.65 1.96 -24.32
N GLY A 519 30.15 3.19 -24.49
CA GLY A 519 29.90 4.06 -25.64
C GLY A 519 28.54 4.78 -25.66
N PHE A 520 27.67 4.59 -24.66
CA PHE A 520 26.38 5.28 -24.61
C PHE A 520 26.43 6.54 -23.74
N GLY A 521 25.61 7.55 -24.10
CA GLY A 521 25.39 8.75 -23.29
C GLY A 521 24.06 8.73 -22.55
N VAL A 522 23.92 9.62 -21.59
CA VAL A 522 22.67 9.91 -20.85
C VAL A 522 22.31 11.38 -21.09
N GLY A 523 21.05 11.67 -21.43
CA GLY A 523 20.57 13.04 -21.61
C GLY A 523 20.71 13.92 -20.34
N ASN A 524 20.50 15.23 -20.48
CA ASN A 524 20.67 16.21 -19.40
C ASN A 524 19.34 16.72 -18.80
N SER A 525 18.20 16.22 -19.28
CA SER A 525 16.87 16.81 -19.04
C SER A 525 15.76 15.76 -19.12
N PHE A 526 14.62 16.09 -18.51
CA PHE A 526 13.39 15.29 -18.57
C PHE A 526 12.84 15.24 -20.00
N GLU A 527 12.48 14.05 -20.47
CA GLU A 527 11.83 13.89 -21.77
C GLU A 527 10.48 14.61 -21.80
N VAL A 528 10.31 15.50 -22.78
CA VAL A 528 9.02 16.13 -23.09
C VAL A 528 8.22 15.18 -23.97
N VAL A 529 6.96 14.94 -23.62
CA VAL A 529 6.06 14.02 -24.32
C VAL A 529 4.71 14.67 -24.62
N ASP A 530 4.06 14.22 -25.68
CA ASP A 530 2.67 14.56 -25.95
C ASP A 530 1.74 13.76 -25.03
N GLY A 531 0.80 14.45 -24.41
CA GLY A 531 -0.30 13.88 -23.65
C GLY A 531 -1.65 14.45 -24.11
N ARG A 532 -2.73 13.91 -23.56
CA ARG A 532 -4.11 14.36 -23.82
C ARG A 532 -4.88 14.51 -22.52
N ILE A 533 -5.70 15.55 -22.37
CA ILE A 533 -6.61 15.70 -21.23
C ILE A 533 -8.02 15.31 -21.70
N ILE A 534 -8.48 14.12 -21.30
CA ILE A 534 -9.86 13.67 -21.53
C ILE A 534 -10.81 14.25 -20.48
N GLY A 535 -12.02 14.64 -20.90
CA GLY A 535 -13.04 15.18 -19.99
C GLY A 535 -13.57 14.13 -19.01
N PRO A 536 -13.95 14.51 -17.77
CA PRO A 536 -14.63 13.62 -16.85
C PRO A 536 -16.08 13.35 -17.30
N PRO A 537 -16.66 12.17 -17.01
CA PRO A 537 -18.07 11.91 -17.28
C PRO A 537 -18.95 12.67 -16.29
N SER A 538 -20.10 13.14 -16.75
CA SER A 538 -21.14 13.63 -15.84
C SER A 538 -21.74 12.48 -15.03
N VAL A 539 -21.97 12.72 -13.74
CA VAL A 539 -22.69 11.79 -12.85
C VAL A 539 -24.12 12.27 -12.64
N VAL A 540 -25.04 11.35 -12.38
CA VAL A 540 -26.46 11.63 -12.17
C VAL A 540 -26.89 11.13 -10.79
N TYR A 541 -27.60 11.99 -10.07
CA TYR A 541 -28.29 11.72 -8.81
C TYR A 541 -29.81 11.65 -9.07
N ARG A 542 -30.59 11.33 -8.03
CA ARG A 542 -32.06 11.19 -8.15
C ARG A 542 -32.73 12.46 -8.71
N ASN A 543 -33.88 12.29 -9.35
CA ASN A 543 -34.61 13.35 -10.07
C ASN A 543 -33.78 13.99 -11.21
N ASN A 544 -32.92 13.19 -11.87
CA ASN A 544 -32.06 13.58 -12.99
C ASN A 544 -31.07 14.73 -12.68
N VAL A 545 -30.77 14.98 -11.40
CA VAL A 545 -29.80 15.98 -10.96
C VAL A 545 -28.41 15.60 -11.49
N THR A 546 -28.01 16.24 -12.58
CA THR A 546 -26.76 15.98 -13.28
C THR A 546 -25.66 16.89 -12.75
N ILE A 547 -24.49 16.30 -12.44
CA ILE A 547 -23.34 17.03 -11.91
C ILE A 547 -22.11 16.60 -12.70
N THR A 548 -21.44 17.55 -13.36
CA THR A 548 -20.16 17.28 -14.04
C THR A 548 -19.02 17.48 -13.04
N PRO A 549 -18.17 16.46 -12.78
CA PRO A 549 -16.99 16.60 -11.95
C PRO A 549 -16.05 17.69 -12.49
N SER A 550 -15.43 18.44 -11.59
CA SER A 550 -14.42 19.44 -11.92
C SER A 550 -13.20 19.21 -11.04
N ARG A 551 -12.01 19.25 -11.65
CA ARG A 551 -10.73 19.05 -10.94
C ARG A 551 -10.70 17.75 -10.11
N GLY A 552 -11.29 16.68 -10.67
CA GLY A 552 -11.39 15.36 -10.04
C GLY A 552 -12.31 15.27 -8.82
N GLN A 553 -13.23 16.23 -8.61
CA GLN A 553 -14.15 16.28 -7.47
C GLN A 553 -15.55 16.75 -7.90
N TRP A 554 -16.56 16.46 -7.08
CA TRP A 554 -17.88 17.09 -7.17
C TRP A 554 -18.50 17.30 -5.78
N ARG A 555 -19.52 18.15 -5.70
CA ARG A 555 -20.35 18.35 -4.51
C ARG A 555 -21.75 17.83 -4.78
N ALA A 556 -22.33 17.13 -3.81
CA ALA A 556 -23.65 16.49 -3.93
C ALA A 556 -24.40 16.52 -2.58
N ASP A 557 -24.05 17.50 -1.74
CA ASP A 557 -24.43 17.59 -0.33
C ASP A 557 -25.93 17.86 -0.10
N ASN A 558 -26.64 18.27 -1.17
CA ASN A 558 -28.09 18.47 -1.23
C ASN A 558 -28.76 17.54 -2.28
N ALA A 559 -28.07 16.52 -2.78
CA ALA A 559 -28.59 15.60 -3.79
C ALA A 559 -29.03 14.26 -3.17
N SER A 560 -30.22 13.80 -3.53
CA SER A 560 -30.74 12.49 -3.11
C SER A 560 -30.12 11.35 -3.92
N PHE A 561 -29.86 10.23 -3.26
CA PHE A 561 -29.23 9.07 -3.90
C PHE A 561 -30.18 8.36 -4.88
N ILE A 562 -29.62 7.86 -5.98
CA ILE A 562 -30.35 7.15 -7.06
C ILE A 562 -31.22 6.02 -6.50
N GLN A 563 -30.62 5.14 -5.70
CA GLN A 563 -31.31 4.03 -5.03
C GLN A 563 -30.99 4.05 -3.54
N ILE A 564 -32.02 3.80 -2.73
CA ILE A 564 -32.03 3.76 -1.26
C ILE A 564 -32.88 2.55 -0.83
N ASN A 565 -32.83 2.16 0.45
CA ASN A 565 -33.87 1.29 1.00
C ASN A 565 -35.20 2.07 1.06
N PRO A 566 -36.32 1.56 0.51
CA PRO A 566 -37.63 2.22 0.61
C PRO A 566 -38.23 2.21 2.01
N GLN A 567 -37.80 1.29 2.89
CA GLN A 567 -38.28 1.19 4.28
C GLN A 567 -37.39 1.99 5.25
N PRO A 568 -37.93 2.51 6.37
CA PRO A 568 -37.13 3.15 7.42
C PRO A 568 -36.12 2.17 8.03
N LEU A 569 -34.82 2.48 7.91
CA LEU A 569 -33.77 1.61 8.45
C LEU A 569 -33.69 1.72 9.97
N ARG A 570 -33.53 0.56 10.61
CA ARG A 570 -33.42 0.38 12.06
C ARG A 570 -31.95 0.33 12.45
N TRP A 571 -31.52 1.25 13.32
CA TRP A 571 -30.10 1.55 13.48
C TRP A 571 -29.71 1.88 14.92
N ARG A 572 -28.49 1.51 15.33
CA ARG A 572 -27.94 1.86 16.66
C ARG A 572 -26.52 2.43 16.56
N ILE A 573 -26.12 3.18 17.58
CA ILE A 573 -24.75 3.62 17.82
C ILE A 573 -24.22 2.87 19.05
N LEU A 574 -23.32 1.92 18.84
CA LEU A 574 -22.58 1.23 19.90
C LEU A 574 -21.27 1.98 20.17
N ASN A 575 -21.00 2.38 21.41
CA ASN A 575 -19.69 2.96 21.78
C ASN A 575 -18.76 1.93 22.43
N LEU A 576 -17.53 1.83 21.91
CA LEU A 576 -16.42 1.01 22.42
C LEU A 576 -15.14 1.85 22.64
N ASP A 577 -15.18 3.18 22.52
CA ASP A 577 -14.09 4.10 22.90
C ASP A 577 -14.48 4.82 24.20
N ASP A 578 -13.82 4.42 25.28
CA ASP A 578 -13.96 4.95 26.65
C ASP A 578 -13.72 6.47 26.77
N ARG A 579 -12.98 7.05 25.82
CA ARG A 579 -12.73 8.49 25.72
C ARG A 579 -13.86 9.27 25.03
N THR A 580 -14.77 8.61 24.31
CA THR A 580 -15.86 9.28 23.60
C THR A 580 -17.07 9.49 24.51
N ARG A 581 -17.39 10.76 24.81
CA ARG A 581 -18.46 11.14 25.75
C ARG A 581 -19.85 11.09 25.09
N PRO A 582 -20.92 10.73 25.84
CA PRO A 582 -22.29 10.67 25.32
C PRO A 582 -22.80 11.95 24.63
N ALA A 583 -22.42 13.15 25.09
CA ALA A 583 -22.80 14.40 24.42
C ALA A 583 -22.26 14.52 22.98
N GLY A 584 -21.07 13.96 22.71
CA GLY A 584 -20.52 13.90 21.35
C GLY A 584 -21.24 12.86 20.49
N ILE A 585 -21.69 11.75 21.08
CA ILE A 585 -22.56 10.76 20.42
C ILE A 585 -23.92 11.38 20.08
N GLN A 586 -24.51 12.17 20.99
CA GLN A 586 -25.79 12.85 20.77
C GLN A 586 -25.73 13.79 19.56
N GLN A 587 -24.75 14.71 19.52
CA GLN A 587 -24.57 15.61 18.39
C GLN A 587 -24.32 14.86 17.07
N PHE A 588 -23.46 13.83 17.10
CA PHE A 588 -23.13 13.03 15.93
C PHE A 588 -24.34 12.25 15.39
N GLY A 589 -25.09 11.56 16.27
CA GLY A 589 -26.28 10.79 15.89
C GLY A 589 -27.41 11.67 15.37
N GLN A 590 -27.62 12.84 15.98
CA GLN A 590 -28.61 13.80 15.52
C GLN A 590 -28.24 14.38 14.14
N ASN A 591 -26.94 14.62 13.87
CA ASN A 591 -26.47 15.04 12.55
C ASN A 591 -26.57 13.91 11.50
N ILE A 592 -26.26 12.65 11.85
CA ILE A 592 -26.50 11.48 11.00
C ILE A 592 -27.97 11.41 10.57
N PHE A 593 -28.90 11.56 11.51
CA PHE A 593 -30.35 11.55 11.25
C PHE A 593 -30.85 12.76 10.45
N GLN A 594 -30.31 13.96 10.69
CA GLN A 594 -30.66 15.15 9.89
C GLN A 594 -30.19 15.02 8.44
N VAL A 595 -29.00 14.48 8.20
CA VAL A 595 -28.44 14.31 6.85
C VAL A 595 -29.09 13.17 6.08
N SER A 596 -29.56 12.09 6.73
CA SER A 596 -30.24 10.98 6.04
C SER A 596 -31.37 11.48 5.14
N ARG A 597 -32.19 12.39 5.68
CA ARG A 597 -33.34 12.99 4.99
C ARG A 597 -32.93 13.84 3.78
N LYS A 598 -31.77 14.51 3.81
CA LYS A 598 -31.23 15.26 2.66
C LYS A 598 -30.85 14.36 1.49
N HIS A 599 -30.42 13.13 1.77
CA HIS A 599 -30.13 12.13 0.75
C HIS A 599 -31.36 11.26 0.38
N GLY A 600 -32.53 11.53 0.99
CA GLY A 600 -33.78 10.79 0.82
C GLY A 600 -33.92 9.53 1.69
N ILE A 601 -32.96 9.23 2.56
CA ILE A 601 -32.94 8.00 3.38
C ILE A 601 -33.82 8.15 4.62
N GLN A 602 -34.71 7.19 4.80
CA GLN A 602 -35.56 7.05 5.97
C GLN A 602 -34.83 6.26 7.08
N LEU A 603 -34.98 6.71 8.33
CA LEU A 603 -34.40 6.10 9.52
C LEU A 603 -35.44 6.05 10.65
N GLU A 604 -35.31 5.09 11.57
CA GLU A 604 -35.88 5.23 12.92
C GLU A 604 -35.43 6.59 13.54
N PRO A 605 -36.33 7.35 14.20
CA PRO A 605 -35.98 8.62 14.84
C PRO A 605 -34.82 8.51 15.83
N PHE A 606 -33.94 9.51 15.84
CA PHE A 606 -32.80 9.53 16.76
C PHE A 606 -33.22 9.91 18.20
N SER A 607 -32.88 9.07 19.17
CA SER A 607 -32.90 9.43 20.60
C SER A 607 -31.73 8.76 21.35
N MET A 608 -31.26 9.37 22.44
CA MET A 608 -30.22 8.77 23.28
C MET A 608 -30.75 7.58 24.09
N GLN A 609 -32.06 7.43 24.24
CA GLN A 609 -32.72 6.36 24.97
C GLN A 609 -32.92 5.10 24.11
N GLN A 610 -33.10 5.25 22.79
CA GLN A 610 -33.39 4.12 21.89
C GLN A 610 -32.27 3.85 20.89
N THR A 611 -31.57 4.88 20.41
CA THR A 611 -30.56 4.73 19.34
C THR A 611 -29.16 4.48 19.88
N TYR A 612 -28.82 4.99 21.07
CA TYR A 612 -27.52 4.78 21.70
C TYR A 612 -27.48 3.47 22.48
N TYR A 613 -26.40 2.70 22.32
CA TYR A 613 -26.10 1.53 23.14
C TYR A 613 -24.79 1.79 23.89
N GLU A 614 -24.91 1.95 25.21
CA GLU A 614 -23.78 2.08 26.13
C GLU A 614 -23.52 0.74 26.84
N PRO A 615 -22.33 0.12 26.68
CA PRO A 615 -21.97 -1.08 27.42
C PRO A 615 -21.82 -0.80 28.92
N ARG A 616 -22.22 -1.76 29.78
CA ARG A 616 -22.19 -1.61 31.25
C ARG A 616 -20.78 -1.34 31.81
N ASP A 617 -19.74 -1.90 31.22
CA ASP A 617 -18.35 -1.48 31.43
C ASP A 617 -17.60 -1.44 30.09
N LEU A 618 -17.27 -0.23 29.63
CA LEU A 618 -16.52 0.03 28.40
C LEU A 618 -15.17 -0.71 28.32
N ARG A 619 -14.57 -1.06 29.47
CA ARG A 619 -13.29 -1.83 29.53
C ARG A 619 -13.48 -3.30 29.15
N TYR A 620 -14.67 -3.87 29.39
CA TYR A 620 -15.01 -5.25 29.07
C TYR A 620 -15.85 -5.39 27.79
N ALA A 621 -16.50 -4.32 27.33
CA ALA A 621 -17.37 -4.28 26.15
C ALA A 621 -16.80 -4.96 24.89
N ILE A 622 -15.50 -4.86 24.62
CA ILE A 622 -14.85 -5.51 23.46
C ILE A 622 -14.71 -7.04 23.59
N ARG A 623 -14.82 -7.58 24.81
CA ARG A 623 -14.91 -9.03 25.10
C ARG A 623 -16.36 -9.53 25.05
N GLU A 624 -17.31 -8.67 25.43
CA GLU A 624 -18.75 -8.95 25.47
C GLU A 624 -19.47 -8.67 24.12
N VAL A 625 -18.72 -8.16 23.12
CA VAL A 625 -19.25 -7.66 21.84
C VAL A 625 -20.08 -8.69 21.07
N ASP A 626 -19.84 -9.98 21.24
CA ASP A 626 -20.65 -11.07 20.69
C ASP A 626 -22.09 -11.03 21.25
N SER A 627 -22.26 -10.98 22.57
CA SER A 627 -23.57 -10.88 23.23
C SER A 627 -24.30 -9.60 22.80
N ILE A 628 -23.58 -8.48 22.75
CA ILE A 628 -24.09 -7.19 22.30
C ILE A 628 -24.58 -7.28 20.85
N PHE A 629 -23.82 -7.90 19.95
CA PHE A 629 -24.21 -8.07 18.54
C PHE A 629 -25.34 -9.09 18.36
N GLU A 630 -25.39 -10.16 19.15
CA GLU A 630 -26.51 -11.10 19.15
C GLU A 630 -27.81 -10.42 19.58
N ASP A 631 -27.80 -9.62 20.64
CA ASP A 631 -28.99 -8.88 21.09
C ASP A 631 -29.42 -7.83 20.07
N LEU A 632 -28.47 -7.15 19.41
CA LEU A 632 -28.76 -6.24 18.30
C LEU A 632 -29.30 -6.97 17.05
N LYS A 633 -28.91 -8.24 16.81
CA LYS A 633 -29.51 -9.09 15.76
C LYS A 633 -30.91 -9.59 16.14
N LYS A 634 -31.13 -10.00 17.39
CA LYS A 634 -32.47 -10.34 17.94
C LYS A 634 -33.43 -9.16 17.78
N GLN A 635 -32.95 -7.93 18.04
CA GLN A 635 -33.68 -6.69 17.82
C GLN A 635 -33.94 -6.34 16.34
N ARG A 636 -33.43 -7.10 15.36
CA ARG A 636 -33.54 -6.85 13.90
C ARG A 636 -33.10 -5.44 13.49
N MET A 637 -31.82 -5.12 13.74
CA MET A 637 -31.18 -3.89 13.25
C MET A 637 -30.62 -4.07 11.83
N ASP A 638 -30.93 -3.14 10.93
CA ASP A 638 -30.38 -3.11 9.56
C ASP A 638 -28.90 -2.75 9.54
N PHE A 639 -28.45 -1.85 10.40
CA PHE A 639 -27.03 -1.55 10.59
C PHE A 639 -26.69 -0.99 11.97
N VAL A 640 -25.44 -1.18 12.40
CA VAL A 640 -24.91 -0.60 13.64
C VAL A 640 -23.69 0.25 13.34
N ILE A 641 -23.72 1.51 13.78
CA ILE A 641 -22.54 2.37 13.83
C ILE A 641 -21.75 1.96 15.08
N VAL A 642 -20.48 1.60 14.92
CA VAL A 642 -19.63 1.19 16.03
C VAL A 642 -18.53 2.21 16.22
N VAL A 643 -18.61 3.00 17.29
CA VAL A 643 -17.54 3.92 17.67
C VAL A 643 -16.43 3.11 18.33
N ILE A 644 -15.22 3.20 17.77
CA ILE A 644 -14.04 2.46 18.19
C ILE A 644 -12.88 3.40 18.47
N SER A 645 -11.93 2.93 19.28
CA SER A 645 -10.76 3.72 19.62
C SER A 645 -9.85 3.97 18.42
N GLY A 646 -9.05 5.03 18.52
CA GLY A 646 -8.04 5.37 17.52
C GLY A 646 -6.88 4.37 17.48
N MET A 647 -6.70 3.59 18.55
CA MET A 647 -5.58 2.69 18.85
C MET A 647 -6.04 1.23 19.04
N GLY A 648 -5.10 0.29 19.06
CA GLY A 648 -5.36 -1.13 19.30
C GLY A 648 -5.98 -1.87 18.11
N ASP A 649 -6.66 -2.97 18.40
CA ASP A 649 -7.15 -3.94 17.41
C ASP A 649 -8.69 -4.03 17.33
N GLN A 650 -9.42 -3.17 18.04
CA GLN A 650 -10.88 -3.21 18.17
C GLN A 650 -11.61 -3.37 16.82
N TYR A 651 -11.18 -2.66 15.78
CA TYR A 651 -11.73 -2.80 14.42
C TYR A 651 -11.73 -4.24 13.91
N SER A 652 -10.67 -5.00 14.19
CA SER A 652 -10.52 -6.37 13.71
C SER A 652 -11.42 -7.32 14.49
N LYS A 653 -11.52 -7.14 15.80
CA LYS A 653 -12.44 -7.90 16.66
C LYS A 653 -13.90 -7.64 16.25
N VAL A 654 -14.29 -6.37 16.15
CA VAL A 654 -15.63 -5.95 15.67
C VAL A 654 -15.96 -6.58 14.32
N LYS A 655 -15.04 -6.55 13.34
CA LYS A 655 -15.30 -7.14 12.02
C LYS A 655 -15.30 -8.67 12.01
N GLN A 656 -14.44 -9.33 12.77
CA GLN A 656 -14.50 -10.80 12.89
C GLN A 656 -15.81 -11.27 13.53
N ARG A 657 -16.26 -10.65 14.63
CA ARG A 657 -17.49 -11.07 15.31
C ARG A 657 -18.74 -10.73 14.50
N ALA A 658 -18.88 -9.47 14.06
CA ALA A 658 -20.03 -9.05 13.29
C ALA A 658 -20.20 -9.83 11.97
N GLU A 659 -19.11 -10.15 11.26
CA GLU A 659 -19.20 -10.66 9.88
C GLU A 659 -19.00 -12.17 9.74
N LEU A 660 -18.29 -12.83 10.67
CA LEU A 660 -18.10 -14.29 10.65
C LEU A 660 -19.00 -15.03 11.66
N VAL A 661 -19.32 -14.41 12.80
CA VAL A 661 -20.06 -15.05 13.90
C VAL A 661 -21.52 -14.64 13.90
N THR A 662 -21.83 -13.35 14.00
CA THR A 662 -23.20 -12.87 14.20
C THR A 662 -23.98 -12.74 12.89
N GLY A 663 -23.39 -12.16 11.85
CA GLY A 663 -24.12 -11.73 10.64
C GLY A 663 -24.83 -10.39 10.83
N LEU A 664 -24.08 -9.36 11.22
CA LEU A 664 -24.57 -8.00 11.50
C LEU A 664 -23.81 -6.94 10.68
N LEU A 665 -24.54 -6.08 9.98
CA LEU A 665 -23.96 -5.03 9.13
C LEU A 665 -23.44 -3.86 9.98
N THR A 666 -22.15 -3.52 9.82
CA THR A 666 -21.47 -2.57 10.72
C THR A 666 -20.67 -1.46 10.01
N GLN A 667 -20.80 -0.24 10.53
CA GLN A 667 -20.08 0.96 10.08
C GLN A 667 -19.22 1.54 11.22
N CYS A 668 -17.94 1.16 11.26
CA CYS A 668 -17.03 1.59 12.31
C CYS A 668 -16.59 3.06 12.11
N ILE A 669 -16.59 3.86 13.18
CA ILE A 669 -16.14 5.26 13.23
C ILE A 669 -15.11 5.40 14.35
N LYS A 670 -14.07 6.23 14.20
CA LYS A 670 -13.13 6.48 15.30
C LYS A 670 -13.72 7.46 16.31
N GLY A 671 -13.55 7.24 17.61
CA GLY A 671 -13.93 8.20 18.66
C GLY A 671 -13.30 9.58 18.46
N ASP A 672 -12.03 9.62 18.05
CA ASP A 672 -11.33 10.83 17.58
C ASP A 672 -12.06 11.58 16.44
N THR A 673 -12.83 10.89 15.60
CA THR A 673 -13.65 11.49 14.54
C THR A 673 -14.98 11.99 15.07
N VAL A 674 -15.61 11.30 16.02
CA VAL A 674 -16.79 11.83 16.73
C VAL A 674 -16.40 13.14 17.43
N PHE A 675 -15.37 13.11 18.27
CA PHE A 675 -14.92 14.26 19.05
C PHE A 675 -14.50 15.47 18.20
N LYS A 676 -13.78 15.27 17.10
CA LYS A 676 -13.23 16.38 16.28
C LYS A 676 -14.13 16.82 15.12
N LYS A 677 -15.12 16.01 14.73
CA LYS A 677 -15.87 16.14 13.46
C LYS A 677 -17.37 15.82 13.55
N ALA A 678 -17.97 15.68 14.74
CA ALA A 678 -19.43 15.49 14.87
C ALA A 678 -20.26 16.56 14.12
N GLY A 679 -19.82 17.83 14.13
CA GLY A 679 -20.44 18.94 13.39
C GLY A 679 -19.99 19.09 11.93
N ASP A 680 -19.01 18.32 11.45
CA ASP A 680 -18.51 18.43 10.08
C ASP A 680 -19.42 17.66 9.11
N MET A 681 -20.35 18.39 8.51
CA MET A 681 -21.30 17.86 7.53
C MET A 681 -20.64 17.16 6.33
N SER A 682 -19.42 17.55 5.93
CA SER A 682 -18.70 16.83 4.88
C SER A 682 -18.27 15.43 5.35
N THR A 683 -17.84 15.31 6.62
CA THR A 683 -17.57 14.00 7.23
C THR A 683 -18.86 13.17 7.36
N ILE A 684 -19.99 13.77 7.76
CA ILE A 684 -21.29 13.08 7.84
C ILE A 684 -21.77 12.59 6.46
N ASN A 685 -21.68 13.43 5.43
CA ASN A 685 -22.03 13.05 4.05
C ASN A 685 -21.17 11.89 3.54
N ASN A 686 -19.84 11.90 3.80
CA ASN A 686 -18.95 10.78 3.45
C ASN A 686 -19.23 9.49 4.24
N ILE A 687 -19.84 9.57 5.43
CA ILE A 687 -20.36 8.40 6.15
C ILE A 687 -21.62 7.88 5.46
N TRP A 688 -22.52 8.77 5.03
CA TRP A 688 -23.75 8.39 4.33
C TRP A 688 -23.53 7.73 2.97
N LEU A 689 -22.56 8.20 2.18
CA LEU A 689 -22.12 7.52 0.94
C LEU A 689 -21.80 6.04 1.19
N LYS A 690 -21.20 5.73 2.35
CA LYS A 690 -20.82 4.38 2.77
C LYS A 690 -21.98 3.55 3.33
N ILE A 691 -22.89 4.17 4.09
CA ILE A 691 -24.04 3.47 4.66
C ILE A 691 -25.03 3.09 3.55
N ASN A 692 -25.38 4.02 2.66
CA ASN A 692 -26.34 3.74 1.59
C ASN A 692 -25.87 2.59 0.68
N ALA A 693 -24.60 2.62 0.27
CA ALA A 693 -23.99 1.56 -0.52
C ALA A 693 -24.07 0.18 0.18
N LYS A 694 -23.86 0.13 1.51
CA LYS A 694 -23.97 -1.09 2.32
C LYS A 694 -25.41 -1.60 2.42
N THR A 695 -26.39 -0.71 2.51
CA THR A 695 -27.82 -1.05 2.51
C THR A 695 -28.37 -1.19 1.08
N ASN A 696 -27.57 -1.78 0.18
CA ASN A 696 -27.87 -2.09 -1.23
C ASN A 696 -28.24 -0.91 -2.15
N GLY A 697 -28.07 0.32 -1.68
CA GLY A 697 -28.33 1.55 -2.42
C GLY A 697 -27.24 1.90 -3.43
N THR A 698 -27.59 2.83 -4.32
CA THR A 698 -26.74 3.37 -5.38
C THR A 698 -26.71 4.88 -5.20
N ASN A 699 -25.53 5.46 -4.96
CA ASN A 699 -25.43 6.90 -4.65
C ASN A 699 -25.67 7.74 -5.90
N HIS A 700 -24.93 7.41 -6.97
CA HIS A 700 -24.94 8.09 -8.27
C HIS A 700 -24.63 7.09 -9.39
N VAL A 701 -24.97 7.46 -10.62
CA VAL A 701 -24.67 6.70 -11.85
C VAL A 701 -23.96 7.56 -12.89
N LEU A 702 -23.41 6.96 -13.95
CA LEU A 702 -22.91 7.71 -15.10
C LEU A 702 -24.08 8.23 -15.94
N LYS A 703 -24.05 9.49 -16.40
CA LYS A 703 -25.05 10.02 -17.33
C LYS A 703 -25.06 9.17 -18.61
N PRO A 704 -26.22 8.72 -19.14
CA PRO A 704 -26.26 7.73 -20.23
C PRO A 704 -25.49 8.17 -21.49
N GLU A 705 -25.63 9.44 -21.90
CA GLU A 705 -24.90 9.99 -23.05
C GLU A 705 -23.38 10.07 -22.80
N SER A 706 -22.95 10.18 -21.54
CA SER A 706 -21.54 10.16 -21.14
C SER A 706 -20.96 8.74 -21.03
N LYS A 707 -21.76 7.67 -21.14
CA LYS A 707 -21.26 6.28 -21.20
C LYS A 707 -20.60 6.03 -22.56
N PRO A 708 -19.31 5.66 -22.63
CA PRO A 708 -18.67 5.26 -23.90
C PRO A 708 -19.39 4.05 -24.54
N PRO A 709 -19.49 3.97 -25.89
CA PRO A 709 -20.16 2.88 -26.59
C PRO A 709 -19.80 1.46 -26.13
N LEU A 710 -18.51 1.20 -25.83
CA LEU A 710 -17.97 -0.04 -25.27
C LEU A 710 -18.74 -0.56 -24.04
N ILE A 711 -19.35 0.32 -23.26
CA ILE A 711 -20.12 -0.01 -22.04
C ILE A 711 -21.62 0.29 -22.13
N ARG A 712 -22.18 0.37 -23.35
CA ARG A 712 -23.65 0.46 -23.59
C ARG A 712 -24.33 -0.92 -23.69
N LYS A 713 -23.59 -1.99 -23.39
CA LYS A 713 -24.00 -3.41 -23.33
C LYS A 713 -23.93 -3.95 -21.89
N ARG A 714 -24.27 -5.21 -21.63
CA ARG A 714 -24.13 -5.80 -20.28
C ARG A 714 -22.65 -6.03 -19.98
N VAL A 715 -22.06 -5.18 -19.13
CA VAL A 715 -20.65 -5.30 -18.74
C VAL A 715 -20.53 -5.69 -17.27
N MET A 716 -19.73 -6.72 -16.98
CA MET A 716 -19.27 -7.03 -15.63
C MET A 716 -17.86 -6.44 -15.45
N TYR A 717 -17.72 -5.52 -14.50
CA TYR A 717 -16.42 -4.98 -14.10
C TYR A 717 -15.87 -5.81 -12.95
N VAL A 718 -14.73 -6.46 -13.16
CA VAL A 718 -14.06 -7.29 -12.15
C VAL A 718 -12.73 -6.64 -11.79
N GLY A 719 -12.45 -6.53 -10.49
CA GLY A 719 -11.14 -6.17 -9.96
C GLY A 719 -10.55 -7.32 -9.17
N ALA A 720 -9.24 -7.48 -9.22
CA ALA A 720 -8.51 -8.51 -8.48
C ALA A 720 -7.18 -7.96 -7.91
N ASP A 721 -6.86 -8.32 -6.66
CA ASP A 721 -5.64 -7.92 -5.93
C ASP A 721 -5.18 -9.06 -5.02
N VAL A 722 -3.85 -9.16 -4.79
CA VAL A 722 -3.25 -10.15 -3.88
C VAL A 722 -2.38 -9.43 -2.85
N THR A 723 -2.78 -9.52 -1.59
CA THR A 723 -2.05 -8.92 -0.46
C THR A 723 -1.19 -9.97 0.25
N HIS A 724 0.12 -9.90 0.00
CA HIS A 724 1.13 -10.70 0.71
C HIS A 724 1.36 -10.24 2.17
N PRO A 725 1.92 -11.12 3.03
CA PRO A 725 2.47 -10.72 4.33
C PRO A 725 3.75 -9.87 4.22
N SER A 726 4.20 -9.29 5.34
CA SER A 726 5.52 -8.64 5.42
C SER A 726 6.66 -9.63 5.11
N PRO A 727 7.84 -9.20 4.62
CA PRO A 727 8.93 -10.12 4.24
C PRO A 727 9.38 -11.10 5.33
N GLU A 728 9.32 -10.69 6.59
CA GLU A 728 9.65 -11.45 7.80
C GLU A 728 8.55 -12.45 8.22
N GLN A 729 7.31 -12.26 7.75
CA GLN A 729 6.15 -13.05 8.14
C GLN A 729 5.95 -14.24 7.19
N THR A 730 6.85 -15.22 7.27
CA THR A 730 6.82 -16.44 6.43
C THR A 730 5.56 -17.27 6.65
N ASN A 731 5.06 -17.33 7.88
CA ASN A 731 3.99 -18.27 8.30
C ASN A 731 2.60 -17.61 8.30
N ILE A 732 2.34 -16.71 7.35
CA ILE A 732 1.03 -16.05 7.17
C ILE A 732 0.68 -16.11 5.68
N PRO A 733 -0.53 -16.55 5.29
CA PRO A 733 -0.90 -16.68 3.88
C PRO A 733 -0.97 -15.33 3.15
N SER A 734 -0.83 -15.40 1.83
CA SER A 734 -1.29 -14.32 0.94
C SER A 734 -2.82 -14.32 0.94
N VAL A 735 -3.42 -13.14 0.85
CA VAL A 735 -4.88 -12.99 0.79
C VAL A 735 -5.27 -12.41 -0.55
N VAL A 736 -6.07 -13.17 -1.30
CA VAL A 736 -6.73 -12.72 -2.52
C VAL A 736 -7.94 -11.87 -2.14
N GLY A 737 -8.16 -10.77 -2.85
CA GLY A 737 -9.43 -10.07 -2.92
C GLY A 737 -9.89 -9.92 -4.37
N VAL A 738 -11.13 -10.31 -4.66
CA VAL A 738 -11.79 -10.09 -5.95
C VAL A 738 -13.10 -9.36 -5.68
N ALA A 739 -13.41 -8.35 -6.49
CA ALA A 739 -14.70 -7.65 -6.46
C ALA A 739 -15.28 -7.59 -7.88
N ALA A 740 -16.56 -7.92 -8.06
CA ALA A 740 -17.23 -7.91 -9.35
C ALA A 740 -18.54 -7.14 -9.28
N SER A 741 -18.83 -6.32 -10.30
CA SER A 741 -20.12 -5.63 -10.39
C SER A 741 -21.25 -6.63 -10.66
N TYR A 742 -22.38 -6.46 -10.00
CA TYR A 742 -23.60 -7.23 -10.27
C TYR A 742 -24.73 -6.37 -10.85
N ASP A 743 -24.53 -5.07 -10.99
CA ASP A 743 -25.42 -4.16 -11.73
C ASP A 743 -24.79 -3.63 -13.04
N LEU A 744 -25.66 -3.27 -13.98
CA LEU A 744 -25.29 -2.72 -15.29
C LEU A 744 -24.70 -1.31 -15.23
N GLU A 745 -24.88 -0.63 -14.09
CA GLU A 745 -24.32 0.70 -13.84
C GLU A 745 -22.86 0.66 -13.36
N GLY A 746 -22.35 -0.51 -12.96
CA GLY A 746 -20.99 -0.65 -12.45
C GLY A 746 -20.75 0.08 -11.13
N PHE A 747 -21.79 0.26 -10.31
CA PHE A 747 -21.72 0.92 -9.00
C PHE A 747 -21.70 -0.08 -7.84
N ARG A 748 -22.50 -1.15 -7.93
CA ARG A 748 -22.64 -2.14 -6.84
C ARG A 748 -21.87 -3.42 -7.15
N TYR A 749 -21.07 -3.83 -6.17
CA TYR A 749 -20.12 -4.93 -6.28
C TYR A 749 -20.37 -5.95 -5.17
N ASN A 750 -20.21 -7.22 -5.52
CA ASN A 750 -19.99 -8.27 -4.53
C ASN A 750 -18.48 -8.49 -4.40
N CYS A 751 -18.01 -8.95 -3.24
CA CYS A 751 -16.62 -9.31 -3.02
C CYS A 751 -16.44 -10.77 -2.60
N CYS A 752 -15.28 -11.33 -2.96
CA CYS A 752 -14.80 -12.61 -2.48
C CYS A 752 -13.36 -12.45 -1.98
N TYR A 753 -13.01 -13.21 -0.96
CA TYR A 753 -11.62 -13.35 -0.51
C TYR A 753 -11.24 -14.83 -0.45
N ARG A 754 -9.93 -15.11 -0.56
CA ARG A 754 -9.33 -16.45 -0.37
C ARG A 754 -7.99 -16.35 0.34
N LEU A 755 -7.57 -17.47 0.92
CA LEU A 755 -6.22 -17.67 1.46
C LEU A 755 -5.42 -18.51 0.47
N GLN A 756 -4.19 -18.11 0.17
CA GLN A 756 -3.25 -18.90 -0.63
C GLN A 756 -1.83 -18.78 -0.08
N ASN A 757 -0.90 -19.55 -0.67
CA ASN A 757 0.44 -19.70 -0.13
C ASN A 757 1.19 -18.36 0.01
N PRO A 758 2.08 -18.21 1.01
CA PRO A 758 2.83 -16.97 1.22
C PRO A 758 3.64 -16.62 -0.03
N LYS A 759 3.47 -15.39 -0.55
CA LYS A 759 4.14 -14.88 -1.75
C LYS A 759 3.74 -15.55 -3.08
N ASP A 760 2.73 -16.41 -3.09
CA ASP A 760 2.06 -16.82 -4.34
C ASP A 760 1.18 -15.68 -4.85
N GLU A 761 1.49 -15.20 -6.07
CA GLU A 761 0.80 -14.08 -6.73
C GLU A 761 -0.36 -14.56 -7.63
N MET A 762 -0.35 -15.79 -8.13
CA MET A 762 -1.38 -16.26 -9.08
C MET A 762 -2.66 -16.62 -8.34
N ILE A 763 -3.83 -16.15 -8.78
CA ILE A 763 -5.09 -16.43 -8.08
C ILE A 763 -5.58 -17.86 -8.39
N ARG A 764 -5.29 -18.80 -7.48
CA ARG A 764 -5.50 -20.24 -7.72
C ARG A 764 -6.97 -20.64 -7.83
N ASP A 765 -7.86 -19.99 -7.10
CA ASP A 765 -9.31 -20.30 -7.06
C ASP A 765 -10.15 -19.33 -7.92
N LEU A 766 -9.56 -18.70 -8.94
CA LEU A 766 -10.25 -17.66 -9.71
C LEU A 766 -11.50 -18.19 -10.41
N GLU A 767 -11.49 -19.44 -10.91
CA GLU A 767 -12.62 -20.04 -11.62
C GLU A 767 -13.88 -20.08 -10.72
N ASN A 768 -13.78 -20.64 -9.51
CA ASN A 768 -14.90 -20.73 -8.57
C ASN A 768 -15.36 -19.35 -8.08
N ILE A 769 -14.44 -18.39 -7.95
CA ILE A 769 -14.79 -16.99 -7.65
C ILE A 769 -15.62 -16.40 -8.78
N ILE A 770 -15.12 -16.41 -10.02
CA ILE A 770 -15.80 -15.85 -11.20
C ILE A 770 -17.14 -16.55 -11.42
N LYS A 771 -17.22 -17.87 -11.23
CA LYS A 771 -18.47 -18.64 -11.29
C LYS A 771 -19.53 -18.13 -10.30
N LYS A 772 -19.19 -17.85 -9.03
CA LYS A 772 -20.16 -17.22 -8.09
C LYS A 772 -20.59 -15.84 -8.59
N GLN A 773 -19.69 -15.03 -9.14
CA GLN A 773 -20.03 -13.69 -9.65
C GLN A 773 -20.93 -13.73 -10.90
N LEU A 774 -20.67 -14.65 -11.83
CA LEU A 774 -21.49 -14.85 -13.03
C LEU A 774 -22.90 -15.34 -12.68
N LEU A 775 -23.03 -16.25 -11.72
CA LEU A 775 -24.34 -16.67 -11.20
C LEU A 775 -25.09 -15.49 -10.56
N GLN A 776 -24.44 -14.69 -9.72
CA GLN A 776 -25.08 -13.52 -9.11
C GLN A 776 -25.50 -12.48 -10.15
N PHE A 777 -24.65 -12.19 -11.14
CA PHE A 777 -24.99 -11.29 -12.24
C PHE A 777 -26.17 -11.81 -13.07
N LYS A 778 -26.24 -13.13 -13.35
CA LYS A 778 -27.38 -13.76 -14.03
C LYS A 778 -28.66 -13.64 -13.21
N THR A 779 -28.61 -13.84 -11.89
CA THR A 779 -29.77 -13.64 -11.00
C THR A 779 -30.23 -12.18 -10.97
N CYS A 780 -29.31 -11.20 -10.97
CA CYS A 780 -29.66 -9.78 -10.92
C CYS A 780 -30.11 -9.19 -12.27
N ASN A 781 -29.70 -9.77 -13.41
CA ASN A 781 -29.88 -9.17 -14.75
C ASN A 781 -30.53 -10.12 -15.78
N GLY A 782 -31.00 -11.31 -15.36
CA GLY A 782 -31.60 -12.36 -16.19
C GLY A 782 -30.61 -13.13 -17.09
N ALA A 783 -29.55 -12.48 -17.54
CA ALA A 783 -28.54 -13.01 -18.46
C ALA A 783 -27.12 -12.88 -17.92
N LEU A 784 -26.17 -13.61 -18.52
CA LEU A 784 -24.74 -13.39 -18.33
C LEU A 784 -24.32 -12.03 -18.93
N PRO A 785 -23.17 -11.45 -18.49
CA PRO A 785 -22.62 -10.26 -19.14
C PRO A 785 -22.18 -10.57 -20.57
N ASP A 786 -22.21 -9.58 -21.45
CA ASP A 786 -21.70 -9.65 -22.83
C ASP A 786 -20.17 -9.46 -22.85
N LEU A 787 -19.64 -8.76 -21.84
CA LEU A 787 -18.22 -8.44 -21.67
C LEU A 787 -17.83 -8.48 -20.18
N ILE A 788 -16.71 -9.13 -19.88
CA ILE A 788 -15.99 -9.04 -18.60
C ILE A 788 -14.80 -8.11 -18.79
N MET A 789 -14.75 -7.01 -18.04
CA MET A 789 -13.57 -6.14 -17.95
C MET A 789 -12.80 -6.46 -16.67
N TYR A 790 -11.67 -7.18 -16.81
CA TYR A 790 -10.89 -7.71 -15.70
C TYR A 790 -9.66 -6.82 -15.40
N TYR A 791 -9.72 -6.08 -14.29
CA TYR A 791 -8.68 -5.14 -13.85
C TYR A 791 -7.83 -5.71 -12.70
N ARG A 792 -6.64 -6.21 -13.01
CA ARG A 792 -5.73 -6.94 -12.10
C ARG A 792 -4.62 -6.06 -11.53
N ASP A 793 -4.59 -5.86 -10.22
CA ASP A 793 -3.53 -5.10 -9.52
C ASP A 793 -2.25 -5.94 -9.32
N GLY A 794 -1.18 -5.30 -8.83
CA GLY A 794 -0.01 -5.97 -8.22
C GLY A 794 1.05 -6.50 -9.19
N VAL A 795 0.67 -7.00 -10.37
CA VAL A 795 1.53 -7.81 -11.26
C VAL A 795 2.73 -7.06 -11.84
N SER A 796 3.90 -7.71 -11.85
CA SER A 796 5.10 -7.24 -12.57
C SER A 796 5.11 -7.69 -14.04
N GLU A 797 5.77 -6.93 -14.92
CA GLU A 797 5.78 -7.18 -16.38
C GLU A 797 6.35 -8.56 -16.75
N GLY A 798 7.30 -9.09 -15.95
CA GLY A 798 7.87 -10.43 -16.15
C GLY A 798 6.93 -11.59 -15.86
N GLN A 799 5.73 -11.34 -15.30
CA GLN A 799 4.73 -12.36 -14.97
C GLN A 799 3.51 -12.30 -15.91
N PHE A 800 3.48 -11.38 -16.89
CA PHE A 800 2.30 -11.13 -17.71
C PHE A 800 1.83 -12.37 -18.49
N SER A 801 2.72 -13.13 -19.13
CA SER A 801 2.34 -14.34 -19.87
C SER A 801 1.87 -15.48 -18.97
N GLU A 802 2.47 -15.63 -17.78
CA GLU A 802 2.05 -16.64 -16.79
C GLU A 802 0.64 -16.33 -16.26
N ILE A 803 0.42 -15.10 -15.77
CA ILE A 803 -0.87 -14.71 -15.20
C ILE A 803 -1.97 -14.68 -16.26
N LEU A 804 -1.66 -14.26 -17.49
CA LEU A 804 -2.61 -14.30 -18.59
C LEU A 804 -3.01 -15.75 -18.91
N THR A 805 -2.06 -16.68 -18.90
CA THR A 805 -2.36 -18.11 -19.13
C THR A 805 -3.26 -18.68 -18.04
N ILE A 806 -2.96 -18.41 -16.76
CA ILE A 806 -3.69 -18.99 -15.63
C ILE A 806 -5.05 -18.30 -15.43
N GLU A 807 -5.07 -16.97 -15.29
CA GLU A 807 -6.27 -16.24 -14.88
C GLU A 807 -7.28 -16.09 -16.03
N LEU A 808 -6.87 -15.97 -17.30
CA LEU A 808 -7.83 -15.98 -18.44
C LEU A 808 -8.46 -17.35 -18.66
N ASN A 809 -7.69 -18.44 -18.55
CA ASN A 809 -8.24 -19.79 -18.65
C ASN A 809 -9.30 -20.01 -17.56
N ALA A 810 -9.02 -19.60 -16.31
CA ALA A 810 -9.97 -19.69 -15.20
C ALA A 810 -11.26 -18.88 -15.43
N ILE A 811 -11.17 -17.69 -16.04
CA ILE A 811 -12.36 -16.91 -16.44
C ILE A 811 -13.16 -17.64 -17.53
N GLN A 812 -12.49 -18.21 -18.54
CA GLN A 812 -13.13 -18.90 -19.66
C GLN A 812 -13.80 -20.22 -19.20
N SER A 813 -13.18 -21.00 -18.31
CA SER A 813 -13.77 -22.18 -17.68
C SER A 813 -14.97 -21.83 -16.78
N ALA A 814 -14.90 -20.70 -16.05
CA ALA A 814 -16.02 -20.23 -15.23
C ALA A 814 -17.25 -19.87 -16.06
N VAL A 815 -17.06 -19.24 -17.23
CA VAL A 815 -18.15 -18.96 -18.19
C VAL A 815 -18.74 -20.27 -18.73
N ALA A 816 -17.90 -21.14 -19.29
CA ALA A 816 -18.33 -22.41 -19.89
C ALA A 816 -19.08 -23.31 -18.90
N SER A 817 -18.63 -23.37 -17.65
CA SER A 817 -19.26 -24.18 -16.59
C SER A 817 -20.43 -23.49 -15.87
N THR A 818 -20.76 -22.24 -16.23
CA THR A 818 -21.96 -21.52 -15.74
C THR A 818 -23.10 -21.55 -16.75
N SER A 819 -22.80 -21.51 -18.06
CA SER A 819 -23.80 -21.64 -19.11
C SER A 819 -23.15 -22.17 -20.40
N PRO A 820 -23.14 -23.51 -20.62
CA PRO A 820 -22.56 -24.11 -21.81
C PRO A 820 -23.07 -23.49 -23.11
N GLY A 821 -22.19 -23.36 -24.11
CA GLY A 821 -22.47 -22.72 -25.40
C GLY A 821 -22.48 -21.19 -25.39
N VAL A 822 -22.65 -20.52 -24.25
CA VAL A 822 -22.61 -19.05 -24.17
C VAL A 822 -21.17 -18.56 -24.21
N LYS A 823 -20.86 -17.67 -25.17
CA LYS A 823 -19.59 -16.94 -25.23
C LYS A 823 -19.75 -15.59 -24.54
N VAL A 824 -18.81 -15.27 -23.65
CA VAL A 824 -18.69 -13.97 -22.98
C VAL A 824 -17.31 -13.43 -23.33
N ALA A 825 -17.23 -12.20 -23.85
CA ALA A 825 -15.96 -11.60 -24.23
C ALA A 825 -15.17 -11.12 -22.99
N VAL A 826 -13.85 -11.08 -23.07
CA VAL A 826 -12.95 -10.65 -21.98
C VAL A 826 -11.96 -9.59 -22.45
N THR A 827 -11.87 -8.49 -21.71
CA THR A 827 -10.77 -7.51 -21.79
C THR A 827 -9.96 -7.59 -20.50
N PHE A 828 -8.70 -8.02 -20.59
CA PHE A 828 -7.78 -8.25 -19.46
C PHE A 828 -6.79 -7.10 -19.34
N ILE A 829 -6.81 -6.39 -18.21
CA ILE A 829 -6.07 -5.14 -17.98
C ILE A 829 -5.30 -5.24 -16.67
N VAL A 830 -3.96 -5.21 -16.72
CA VAL A 830 -3.15 -5.08 -15.51
C VAL A 830 -3.04 -3.61 -15.10
N VAL A 831 -3.23 -3.34 -13.81
CA VAL A 831 -3.23 -2.01 -13.17
C VAL A 831 -1.99 -1.87 -12.29
N GLN A 832 -0.99 -1.10 -12.75
CA GLN A 832 0.27 -0.91 -12.03
C GLN A 832 0.29 0.43 -11.28
N LYS A 833 -0.35 0.50 -10.11
CA LYS A 833 -0.30 1.69 -9.22
C LYS A 833 1.06 1.91 -8.52
N ARG A 834 2.04 1.00 -8.68
CA ARG A 834 3.32 0.96 -7.95
C ARG A 834 4.58 1.06 -8.84
N HIS A 835 4.68 2.08 -9.71
CA HIS A 835 5.89 2.38 -10.50
C HIS A 835 6.61 3.70 -10.09
N HIS A 836 7.71 4.04 -10.78
CA HIS A 836 8.51 5.24 -10.53
C HIS A 836 8.28 6.41 -11.50
N ALA A 837 7.56 6.22 -12.60
CA ALA A 837 7.15 7.32 -13.48
C ALA A 837 6.40 8.43 -12.69
N ARG A 838 6.71 9.69 -13.00
CA ARG A 838 6.05 10.93 -12.57
C ARG A 838 6.00 11.88 -13.75
N PHE A 839 4.90 12.61 -13.84
CA PHE A 839 4.63 13.57 -14.91
C PHE A 839 4.59 14.98 -14.30
N PHE A 840 5.12 15.96 -15.02
CA PHE A 840 5.33 17.34 -14.58
C PHE A 840 4.79 18.31 -15.64
N PRO A 841 4.23 19.46 -15.24
CA PRO A 841 3.76 20.45 -16.20
C PRO A 841 4.92 21.17 -16.88
N THR A 842 4.96 21.16 -18.21
CA THR A 842 5.86 22.04 -18.97
C THR A 842 5.31 23.48 -18.90
N ARG A 843 6.18 24.45 -18.62
CA ARG A 843 5.75 25.84 -18.35
C ARG A 843 5.10 26.46 -19.59
N GLY A 844 3.81 26.82 -19.48
CA GLY A 844 3.06 27.52 -20.54
C GLY A 844 2.32 26.63 -21.53
N THR A 845 2.51 25.31 -21.53
CA THR A 845 1.80 24.37 -22.43
C THR A 845 0.58 23.71 -21.80
N ILE A 846 0.49 23.76 -20.46
CA ILE A 846 -0.53 23.07 -19.67
C ILE A 846 -0.92 23.87 -18.42
N GLU A 847 -2.22 23.86 -18.12
CA GLU A 847 -2.79 24.40 -16.90
C GLU A 847 -2.42 23.50 -15.69
N VAL A 848 -2.08 24.12 -14.57
CA VAL A 848 -1.67 23.41 -13.34
C VAL A 848 -2.76 23.40 -12.27
N GLU A 849 -2.91 22.28 -11.58
CA GLU A 849 -3.93 22.08 -10.55
C GLU A 849 -3.39 22.10 -9.12
N GLY A 850 -4.03 22.94 -8.31
CA GLY A 850 -3.90 23.01 -6.86
C GLY A 850 -2.54 23.51 -6.37
N ARG A 851 -2.39 23.58 -5.04
CA ARG A 851 -1.18 24.05 -4.36
C ARG A 851 0.12 23.30 -4.73
N ASN A 852 -0.01 22.08 -5.24
CA ASN A 852 1.11 21.21 -5.60
C ASN A 852 1.56 21.39 -7.07
N GLN A 853 0.86 22.25 -7.84
CA GLN A 853 1.07 22.49 -9.28
C GLN A 853 1.12 21.20 -10.11
N ASN A 854 0.13 20.32 -9.92
CA ASN A 854 0.06 19.04 -10.63
C ASN A 854 -0.60 19.18 -12.01
N LEU A 855 -0.44 18.15 -12.84
CA LEU A 855 -1.24 17.97 -14.05
C LEU A 855 -2.71 17.67 -13.70
N PRO A 856 -3.68 18.07 -14.52
CA PRO A 856 -5.10 17.92 -14.23
C PRO A 856 -5.58 16.45 -14.31
N PRO A 857 -6.63 16.08 -13.57
CA PRO A 857 -7.30 14.79 -13.73
C PRO A 857 -7.85 14.63 -15.15
N GLY A 858 -7.64 13.45 -15.75
CA GLY A 858 -7.91 13.18 -17.15
C GLY A 858 -6.67 13.25 -18.05
N THR A 859 -5.50 13.63 -17.55
CA THR A 859 -4.24 13.54 -18.32
C THR A 859 -3.87 12.07 -18.60
N VAL A 860 -3.81 11.73 -19.89
CA VAL A 860 -3.40 10.44 -20.45
C VAL A 860 -2.08 10.59 -21.21
N VAL A 861 -1.22 9.59 -21.12
CA VAL A 861 -0.04 9.41 -21.98
C VAL A 861 0.02 7.94 -22.42
N ASP A 862 -0.17 7.69 -23.72
CA ASP A 862 -0.18 6.35 -24.33
C ASP A 862 0.85 6.17 -25.45
N LYS A 863 1.62 7.21 -25.78
CA LYS A 863 2.71 7.21 -26.77
C LYS A 863 4.08 7.38 -26.11
N HIS A 864 5.13 7.10 -26.89
CA HIS A 864 6.55 7.45 -26.67
C HIS A 864 7.24 6.80 -25.47
N ILE A 865 6.64 6.83 -24.28
CA ILE A 865 7.15 6.23 -23.03
C ILE A 865 6.50 4.87 -22.68
N THR A 866 5.65 4.37 -23.58
CA THR A 866 4.95 3.09 -23.53
C THR A 866 5.70 2.04 -24.36
N ALA A 867 5.56 0.75 -24.01
CA ALA A 867 6.30 -0.31 -24.70
C ALA A 867 5.80 -0.48 -26.15
N PRO A 868 6.65 -0.40 -27.20
CA PRO A 868 6.22 -0.23 -28.60
C PRO A 868 5.17 -1.21 -29.13
N ASN A 869 5.24 -2.47 -28.70
CA ASN A 869 4.39 -3.55 -29.24
C ASN A 869 3.16 -3.87 -28.37
N GLN A 870 3.04 -3.30 -27.16
CA GLN A 870 1.94 -3.60 -26.23
C GLN A 870 1.00 -2.41 -26.08
N TYR A 871 -0.32 -2.64 -26.03
CA TYR A 871 -1.23 -1.54 -25.70
C TYR A 871 -1.12 -1.20 -24.20
N GLN A 872 -0.39 -0.13 -23.91
CA GLN A 872 -0.18 0.42 -22.58
C GLN A 872 -0.60 1.89 -22.55
N PHE A 873 -1.13 2.37 -21.43
CA PHE A 873 -1.36 3.80 -21.22
C PHE A 873 -1.19 4.19 -19.75
N PHE A 874 -0.78 5.43 -19.51
CA PHE A 874 -0.79 6.07 -18.21
C PHE A 874 -2.01 7.00 -18.11
N LEU A 875 -2.69 7.03 -16.96
CA LEU A 875 -3.77 7.97 -16.68
C LEU A 875 -3.60 8.58 -15.28
N ILE A 876 -3.63 9.91 -15.19
CA ILE A 876 -3.84 10.67 -13.95
C ILE A 876 -5.34 10.84 -13.77
N SER A 877 -6.01 9.92 -13.08
CA SER A 877 -7.47 9.97 -12.89
C SER A 877 -7.92 10.80 -11.69
N HIS A 878 -7.02 11.40 -10.91
CA HIS A 878 -7.33 11.99 -9.61
C HIS A 878 -6.51 13.23 -9.30
N GLN A 879 -7.09 14.16 -8.54
CA GLN A 879 -6.36 15.32 -8.03
C GLN A 879 -5.55 14.94 -6.78
N ALA A 880 -4.22 15.03 -6.87
CA ALA A 880 -3.32 14.75 -5.77
C ALA A 880 -3.31 15.88 -4.73
N VAL A 881 -3.88 15.60 -3.55
CA VAL A 881 -4.05 16.54 -2.42
C VAL A 881 -2.71 16.97 -1.80
N GLN A 882 -1.70 16.11 -1.85
CA GLN A 882 -0.35 16.38 -1.36
C GLN A 882 0.66 15.67 -2.26
N GLY A 883 1.79 16.32 -2.53
CA GLY A 883 2.85 15.76 -3.37
C GLY A 883 2.55 15.81 -4.87
N VAL A 884 3.51 15.30 -5.66
CA VAL A 884 3.35 15.09 -7.10
C VAL A 884 2.41 13.93 -7.38
N ALA A 885 1.46 14.15 -8.29
CA ALA A 885 0.50 13.15 -8.74
C ALA A 885 1.21 11.92 -9.31
N LYS A 886 0.72 10.75 -8.95
CA LYS A 886 1.17 9.50 -9.51
C LYS A 886 0.17 9.07 -10.60
N PRO A 887 0.54 9.08 -11.90
CA PRO A 887 -0.27 8.40 -12.90
C PRO A 887 -0.33 6.91 -12.54
N THR A 888 -1.42 6.23 -12.92
CA THR A 888 -1.47 4.77 -12.88
C THR A 888 -1.21 4.26 -14.29
N LYS A 889 -0.31 3.28 -14.44
CA LYS A 889 -0.08 2.56 -15.70
C LYS A 889 -1.08 1.42 -15.86
N TYR A 890 -1.62 1.27 -17.05
CA TYR A 890 -2.52 0.20 -17.48
C TYR A 890 -1.85 -0.55 -18.63
N CYS A 891 -1.87 -1.88 -18.58
CA CYS A 891 -1.35 -2.75 -19.65
C CYS A 891 -2.48 -3.70 -20.08
N VAL A 892 -2.95 -3.59 -21.32
CA VAL A 892 -3.97 -4.49 -21.86
C VAL A 892 -3.27 -5.76 -22.34
N LEU A 893 -3.51 -6.88 -21.66
CA LEU A 893 -2.84 -8.16 -21.96
C LEU A 893 -3.62 -9.02 -22.96
N TYR A 894 -4.92 -8.81 -23.07
CA TYR A 894 -5.84 -9.56 -23.93
C TYR A 894 -7.15 -8.77 -24.09
N ASP A 895 -7.79 -8.83 -25.27
CA ASP A 895 -8.99 -8.04 -25.55
C ASP A 895 -9.83 -8.65 -26.70
N ASP A 896 -10.80 -9.52 -26.36
CA ASP A 896 -11.67 -10.19 -27.34
C ASP A 896 -12.44 -9.22 -28.25
N VAL A 897 -12.69 -7.98 -27.80
CA VAL A 897 -13.51 -7.00 -28.52
C VAL A 897 -12.69 -5.95 -29.27
N ASN A 898 -11.35 -6.06 -29.29
CA ASN A 898 -10.44 -5.15 -29.99
C ASN A 898 -10.75 -3.66 -29.70
N SER A 899 -10.96 -3.33 -28.41
CA SER A 899 -11.51 -2.07 -27.92
C SER A 899 -10.86 -0.84 -28.55
N ASP A 900 -11.64 0.16 -28.94
CA ASP A 900 -11.10 1.46 -29.30
C ASP A 900 -10.27 2.04 -28.14
N PRO A 901 -9.05 2.57 -28.38
CA PRO A 901 -8.21 3.12 -27.34
C PRO A 901 -8.86 4.26 -26.53
N ASP A 902 -9.54 5.21 -27.18
CA ASP A 902 -10.19 6.33 -26.48
C ASP A 902 -11.39 5.87 -25.66
N GLU A 903 -12.15 4.90 -26.14
CA GLU A 903 -13.24 4.30 -25.37
C GLU A 903 -12.71 3.55 -24.16
N LEU A 904 -11.69 2.71 -24.29
CA LEU A 904 -11.13 1.97 -23.15
C LEU A 904 -10.52 2.91 -22.10
N GLN A 905 -9.86 3.98 -22.54
CA GLN A 905 -9.34 5.04 -21.66
C GLN A 905 -10.47 5.82 -20.98
N SER A 906 -11.53 6.15 -21.72
CA SER A 906 -12.73 6.85 -21.18
C SER A 906 -13.47 5.98 -20.16
N VAL A 907 -13.64 4.68 -20.42
CA VAL A 907 -14.25 3.72 -19.48
C VAL A 907 -13.40 3.59 -18.21
N THR A 908 -12.08 3.43 -18.37
CA THR A 908 -11.15 3.34 -17.24
C THR A 908 -11.19 4.61 -16.37
N TYR A 909 -11.30 5.79 -16.98
CA TYR A 909 -11.47 7.05 -16.25
C TYR A 909 -12.87 7.19 -15.62
N ALA A 910 -13.92 6.70 -16.28
CA ALA A 910 -15.27 6.72 -15.73
C ALA A 910 -15.42 5.81 -14.51
N LEU A 911 -14.81 4.62 -14.52
CA LEU A 911 -14.76 3.72 -13.36
C LEU A 911 -13.98 4.32 -12.18
N CYS A 912 -13.10 5.30 -12.39
CA CYS A 912 -12.50 6.08 -11.30
C CYS A 912 -13.48 7.03 -10.60
N HIS A 913 -14.65 7.32 -11.19
CA HIS A 913 -15.72 8.14 -10.60
C HIS A 913 -16.82 7.29 -9.92
N MET A 914 -16.84 5.97 -10.13
CA MET A 914 -17.87 5.05 -9.60
C MET A 914 -17.53 4.47 -8.22
N PHE A 915 -16.64 5.11 -7.47
CA PHE A 915 -16.21 4.65 -6.15
C PHE A 915 -17.11 5.21 -5.03
N ALA A 916 -17.96 4.37 -4.45
CA ALA A 916 -19.05 4.72 -3.54
C ALA A 916 -18.64 5.35 -2.19
N ARG A 917 -17.36 5.64 -1.96
CA ARG A 917 -16.83 6.13 -0.66
C ARG A 917 -16.53 7.62 -0.61
N CYS A 918 -16.56 8.33 -1.74
CA CYS A 918 -16.33 9.77 -1.79
C CYS A 918 -16.84 10.38 -3.12
N ASN A 919 -17.21 11.66 -3.09
CA ASN A 919 -17.56 12.43 -4.30
C ASN A 919 -16.29 12.94 -5.02
N ARG A 920 -15.36 12.02 -5.31
CA ARG A 920 -14.05 12.32 -5.91
C ARG A 920 -13.63 11.20 -6.86
N ALA A 921 -12.96 11.57 -7.95
CA ALA A 921 -12.28 10.62 -8.80
C ALA A 921 -11.08 10.00 -8.06
N VAL A 922 -11.01 8.67 -8.00
CA VAL A 922 -9.92 7.91 -7.37
C VAL A 922 -8.78 7.60 -8.35
N SER A 923 -7.61 7.22 -7.83
CA SER A 923 -6.38 7.07 -8.60
C SER A 923 -6.31 5.84 -9.52
N TYR A 924 -7.29 4.95 -9.44
CA TYR A 924 -7.48 3.76 -10.29
C TYR A 924 -8.94 3.27 -10.17
N PRO A 925 -9.46 2.45 -11.10
CA PRO A 925 -10.86 2.03 -11.16
C PRO A 925 -11.45 1.49 -9.84
N ALA A 926 -12.70 1.84 -9.58
CA ALA A 926 -13.51 1.31 -8.48
C ALA A 926 -13.41 -0.22 -8.30
N PRO A 927 -13.55 -1.10 -9.32
CA PRO A 927 -13.38 -2.55 -9.17
C PRO A 927 -12.05 -2.94 -8.48
N THR A 928 -10.93 -2.41 -8.95
CA THR A 928 -9.59 -2.69 -8.39
C THR A 928 -9.43 -2.10 -6.99
N TYR A 929 -10.03 -0.93 -6.73
CA TYR A 929 -10.08 -0.34 -5.39
C TYR A 929 -10.88 -1.21 -4.40
N TYR A 930 -11.99 -1.81 -4.85
CA TYR A 930 -12.80 -2.74 -4.06
C TYR A 930 -12.10 -4.10 -3.85
N ALA A 931 -11.37 -4.61 -4.84
CA ALA A 931 -10.57 -5.82 -4.72
C ALA A 931 -9.51 -5.71 -3.61
N HIS A 932 -8.77 -4.60 -3.59
CA HIS A 932 -7.80 -4.29 -2.53
C HIS A 932 -8.47 -4.09 -1.15
N LEU A 933 -9.70 -3.56 -1.08
CA LEU A 933 -10.48 -3.52 0.16
C LEU A 933 -10.94 -4.91 0.62
N ALA A 934 -11.28 -5.82 -0.31
CA ALA A 934 -11.63 -7.21 -0.02
C ALA A 934 -10.41 -8.01 0.47
N ALA A 935 -9.24 -7.84 -0.16
CA ALA A 935 -7.98 -8.45 0.28
C ALA A 935 -7.61 -7.96 1.69
N PHE A 936 -7.69 -6.65 1.94
CA PHE A 936 -7.48 -6.08 3.27
C PHE A 936 -8.50 -6.59 4.30
N ARG A 937 -9.76 -6.79 3.91
CA ARG A 937 -10.79 -7.39 4.78
C ARG A 937 -10.49 -8.86 5.12
N GLY A 938 -10.03 -9.66 4.16
CA GLY A 938 -9.54 -11.01 4.42
C GLY A 938 -8.33 -11.04 5.37
N ARG A 939 -7.39 -10.09 5.24
CA ARG A 939 -6.28 -9.90 6.21
C ARG A 939 -6.78 -9.57 7.63
N VAL A 940 -7.94 -8.93 7.78
CA VAL A 940 -8.58 -8.64 9.08
C VAL A 940 -9.20 -9.90 9.69
N TYR A 941 -9.77 -10.80 8.89
CA TYR A 941 -10.36 -12.05 9.39
C TYR A 941 -9.32 -13.02 9.95
N ILE A 942 -8.15 -13.14 9.29
CA ILE A 942 -7.04 -13.98 9.77
C ILE A 942 -6.20 -13.34 10.89
N LYS A 943 -6.44 -12.07 11.25
CA LYS A 943 -5.64 -11.37 12.24
C LYS A 943 -5.76 -12.07 13.60
N ASP A 944 -4.61 -12.25 14.25
CA ASP A 944 -4.45 -12.87 15.57
C ASP A 944 -4.89 -14.35 15.65
N ARG A 945 -5.04 -15.03 14.50
CA ARG A 945 -5.35 -16.47 14.41
C ARG A 945 -4.10 -17.29 14.07
N ARG A 946 -3.94 -18.44 14.72
CA ARG A 946 -2.94 -19.46 14.37
C ARG A 946 -3.51 -20.39 13.30
N LEU A 947 -3.17 -20.15 12.04
CA LEU A 947 -3.65 -20.94 10.91
C LEU A 947 -2.81 -22.19 10.67
N ASN A 948 -3.44 -23.28 10.22
CA ASN A 948 -2.73 -24.41 9.63
C ASN A 948 -2.34 -24.08 8.18
N MET A 949 -1.05 -23.81 7.94
CA MET A 949 -0.55 -23.52 6.59
C MET A 949 -0.67 -24.69 5.61
N ASN A 950 -0.83 -25.93 6.11
CA ASN A 950 -0.99 -27.12 5.28
C ASN A 950 -2.46 -27.38 4.88
N ASP A 951 -3.43 -26.68 5.49
CA ASP A 951 -4.86 -26.75 5.16
C ASP A 951 -5.49 -25.36 5.14
N LEU A 952 -4.97 -24.48 4.28
CA LEU A 952 -5.54 -23.14 4.08
C LEU A 952 -7.00 -23.18 3.59
N ALA A 953 -7.44 -24.28 2.96
CA ALA A 953 -8.81 -24.50 2.53
C ALA A 953 -9.75 -24.76 3.73
N GLY A 954 -9.37 -25.62 4.66
CA GLY A 954 -10.10 -25.87 5.91
C GLY A 954 -10.08 -24.66 6.85
N GLU A 955 -8.96 -23.94 6.94
CA GLU A 955 -8.92 -22.65 7.64
C GLU A 955 -9.86 -21.63 7.01
N TYR A 956 -9.90 -21.53 5.67
CA TYR A 956 -10.86 -20.66 4.98
C TYR A 956 -12.32 -21.04 5.26
N ARG A 957 -12.66 -22.35 5.27
CA ARG A 957 -14.00 -22.84 5.63
C ARG A 957 -14.43 -22.38 7.04
N LYS A 958 -13.51 -22.36 8.02
CA LYS A 958 -13.76 -21.87 9.40
C LYS A 958 -13.94 -20.33 9.49
N MET A 959 -13.73 -19.60 8.40
CA MET A 959 -13.75 -18.13 8.35
C MET A 959 -14.61 -17.60 7.20
N GLN A 960 -15.60 -18.38 6.75
CA GLN A 960 -16.60 -17.88 5.81
C GLN A 960 -17.44 -16.76 6.46
N ILE A 961 -17.73 -15.73 5.67
CA ILE A 961 -18.60 -14.62 6.06
C ILE A 961 -20.04 -15.15 6.07
N LYS A 962 -20.85 -14.70 7.02
CA LYS A 962 -22.25 -15.14 7.14
C LYS A 962 -23.06 -14.88 5.84
N PRO A 963 -23.82 -15.86 5.33
CA PRO A 963 -24.68 -15.69 4.14
C PRO A 963 -25.61 -14.48 4.23
N GLU A 964 -26.15 -14.21 5.43
CA GLU A 964 -27.01 -13.05 5.69
C GLU A 964 -26.34 -11.71 5.34
N ILE A 965 -25.00 -11.65 5.34
CA ILE A 965 -24.23 -10.49 4.90
C ILE A 965 -23.85 -10.59 3.42
N ILE A 966 -23.31 -11.72 2.94
CA ILE A 966 -22.84 -11.80 1.54
C ILE A 966 -24.01 -11.62 0.58
N ASP A 967 -25.08 -12.36 0.81
CA ASP A 967 -26.18 -12.49 -0.14
C ASP A 967 -27.28 -11.45 0.16
N GLY A 968 -27.42 -11.01 1.43
CA GLY A 968 -28.29 -9.92 1.85
C GLY A 968 -27.71 -8.50 1.65
N HIS A 969 -26.40 -8.32 1.80
CA HIS A 969 -25.71 -7.02 1.75
C HIS A 969 -24.33 -7.07 1.04
N PRO A 970 -24.24 -7.40 -0.26
CA PRO A 970 -22.95 -7.65 -0.95
C PRO A 970 -21.88 -6.55 -0.77
N MET A 971 -22.29 -5.30 -0.60
CA MET A 971 -21.44 -4.12 -0.40
C MET A 971 -20.99 -3.87 1.07
N PHE A 972 -21.22 -4.81 1.99
CA PHE A 972 -20.84 -4.71 3.43
C PHE A 972 -19.37 -4.31 3.69
N PHE A 973 -18.47 -4.61 2.74
CA PHE A 973 -17.03 -4.41 2.85
C PHE A 973 -16.58 -2.94 2.69
N VAL A 974 -17.45 -2.06 2.19
CA VAL A 974 -17.18 -0.66 1.83
C VAL A 974 -16.68 0.20 3.00
#